data_AF-A0ABC9H9N6-F1
#
_entry.id   AF-A0ABC9H9N6-F1
#
_cell.length_a   1.000
_cell.length_b   1.000
_cell.length_c   1.000
_cell.angle_alpha   90.00
_cell.angle_beta   90.00
_cell.angle_gamma   90.00
#
_symmetry.space_group_name_H-M   'P 1'
#
loop_
_entity.id
_entity.type
_entity.pdbx_description
1 polymer ?
#
loop_
_entity_poly.entity_id
_entity_poly.type
_entity_poly.pdbx_seq_one_letter_code
_entity_poly.pdbx_strand_id
1 'polypeptide(L)'
;MEAALKGYFGYSSFRPYQREIIQKVLDGRDCLVVMATGSGKSICYQIPPLVTKKTAVVVSPLLSLMQDQVMSLKQKGVKSEYLGSTQTNSSASSEAEKGMFDVLYMTPEKAISLPSRFWNNLQAAGICLLAVDEAHCISEWGHDFRMEYKQLHLLRDLLVGVPFVALTATATDRVRRDISTSLVLHSPHVVVGSFDRHNLFYGVKSCNRSISFVSELVKDVSKRSAVGESTIIYCTTIRETEQVHEALVTAGIKSGIYHGQMFSRAREESHRSFIRDEVLVMVATIAFGMGIDKPDVRCVIHYGCPKSLESYYQESGRCGRDGLPSVCWLYYQRSDFTKADFYCAETKNGAQRKAIMDSFMAAQKYCLLATCRRRFLLQYFGEERDSDCGNCDNCTAVKNVRDLSKETFLLLSCIKSCGGRWGLNLPIDVLRGSRAKKIVDNNYDKLQMHGRGKDYSPNWWKALGGLLMAHEYLKETVRDTFRFVSVSPKGLKFLSTAGKMDGTPLVLQLTAEMIDLEEHGSSQHKEGGGLNPVPTLESEKFSEDETKLYQMLLNVRMKLAQDIGTAPYAICGDQTIRNFAKTRPSTGARLAHIDGVNQHFISRFSGIFIQNITQLSKELNLPLDNSPMPPPTNPVVENIAGLPKPVQNNLPGILGDAKLTAWELWQKQEFSFLKIAYFRRAVPIKEKTVIAYILDAAREGCEMDWSRFCREVGLTPEIASGIRLAISKVGSCDKLKPIKEELPENVTYDMIKTFLTIEGNGLSEQVFGNVSASSHASEASGNDNPGDGALTGDAKPSAKRGQTDGMVGSAEEPAMKQQKTEEHGVESSGTTVATEQSVLEFVASHDGVLLDDVVKHFDGSKRESVVEILDSLESEFEIYKKNGKYMMM
;
A
#
# COMPACT_ATOMS: atom_id res chain seq x y z
N MET A 1 -0.08 -22.98 -19.03
CA MET A 1 -0.25 -21.56 -18.62
C MET A 1 1.01 -21.02 -17.94
N GLU A 2 1.66 -21.86 -17.16
CA GLU A 2 2.89 -21.68 -16.39
C GLU A 2 4.05 -21.19 -17.28
N ALA A 3 4.20 -21.76 -18.48
CA ALA A 3 5.21 -21.30 -19.44
C ALA A 3 4.98 -19.84 -19.88
N ALA A 4 3.73 -19.42 -20.08
CA ALA A 4 3.41 -18.03 -20.42
C ALA A 4 3.66 -17.09 -19.22
N LEU A 5 3.30 -17.54 -18.01
CA LEU A 5 3.56 -16.80 -16.77
C LEU A 5 5.08 -16.56 -16.57
N LYS A 6 5.90 -17.61 -16.68
CA LYS A 6 7.35 -17.47 -16.53
C LYS A 6 7.99 -16.73 -17.71
N GLY A 7 7.58 -17.03 -18.93
CA GLY A 7 8.17 -16.46 -20.15
C GLY A 7 7.95 -14.95 -20.30
N TYR A 8 6.72 -14.48 -20.10
CA TYR A 8 6.34 -13.07 -20.31
C TYR A 8 6.36 -12.24 -19.02
N PHE A 9 5.97 -12.81 -17.88
CA PHE A 9 5.86 -12.07 -16.63
C PHE A 9 6.99 -12.38 -15.62
N GLY A 10 7.78 -13.42 -15.87
CA GLY A 10 8.93 -13.77 -15.03
C GLY A 10 8.58 -14.44 -13.70
N TYR A 11 7.30 -14.75 -13.44
CA TYR A 11 6.86 -15.36 -12.18
C TYR A 11 6.94 -16.90 -12.24
N SER A 12 7.42 -17.51 -11.15
CA SER A 12 7.53 -18.97 -11.00
C SER A 12 6.20 -19.66 -10.70
N SER A 13 5.23 -18.98 -10.09
CA SER A 13 3.96 -19.55 -9.66
C SER A 13 2.82 -18.52 -9.67
N PHE A 14 1.59 -19.02 -9.82
CA PHE A 14 0.38 -18.21 -9.69
C PHE A 14 0.08 -17.89 -8.23
N ARG A 15 -0.42 -16.68 -7.98
CA ARG A 15 -1.04 -16.32 -6.70
C ARG A 15 -2.37 -17.06 -6.52
N PRO A 16 -2.92 -17.12 -5.29
CA PRO A 16 -4.23 -17.73 -5.04
C PRO A 16 -5.30 -17.23 -6.02
N TYR A 17 -6.20 -18.13 -6.41
CA TYR A 17 -7.30 -17.93 -7.36
C TYR A 17 -6.92 -17.67 -8.82
N GLN A 18 -5.74 -17.10 -9.13
CA GLN A 18 -5.38 -16.74 -10.51
C GLN A 18 -5.44 -17.94 -11.46
N ARG A 19 -4.82 -19.07 -11.08
CA ARG A 19 -4.81 -20.30 -11.91
C ARG A 19 -6.23 -20.82 -12.17
N GLU A 20 -7.07 -20.82 -11.15
CA GLU A 20 -8.46 -21.27 -11.24
C GLU A 20 -9.25 -20.39 -12.21
N ILE A 21 -9.17 -19.06 -12.04
CA ILE A 21 -9.86 -18.09 -12.89
C ILE A 21 -9.42 -18.26 -14.35
N ILE A 22 -8.10 -18.29 -14.61
CA ILE A 22 -7.56 -18.44 -15.97
C ILE A 22 -8.05 -19.75 -16.59
N GLN A 23 -8.05 -20.85 -15.84
CA GLN A 23 -8.55 -22.12 -16.35
C GLN A 23 -10.04 -22.02 -16.76
N LYS A 24 -10.89 -21.40 -15.92
CA LYS A 24 -12.32 -21.22 -16.25
C LYS A 24 -12.54 -20.35 -17.48
N VAL A 25 -11.73 -19.31 -17.64
CA VAL A 25 -11.76 -18.47 -18.85
C VAL A 25 -11.36 -19.27 -20.08
N LEU A 26 -10.30 -20.09 -19.99
CA LEU A 26 -9.88 -20.98 -21.08
C LEU A 26 -10.90 -22.09 -21.39
N ASP A 27 -11.68 -22.52 -20.39
CA ASP A 27 -12.81 -23.43 -20.56
C ASP A 27 -14.04 -22.74 -21.22
N GLY A 28 -13.94 -21.45 -21.57
CA GLY A 28 -15.03 -20.68 -22.19
C GLY A 28 -16.13 -20.26 -21.23
N ARG A 29 -15.88 -20.24 -19.91
CA ARG A 29 -16.86 -19.83 -18.91
C ARG A 29 -16.74 -18.36 -18.56
N ASP A 30 -17.89 -17.72 -18.36
CA ASP A 30 -17.97 -16.40 -17.76
C ASP A 30 -17.46 -16.42 -16.32
N CYS A 31 -16.87 -15.31 -15.88
CA CYS A 31 -16.29 -15.18 -14.55
C CYS A 31 -16.66 -13.84 -13.92
N LEU A 32 -16.95 -13.85 -12.61
CA LEU A 32 -17.02 -12.66 -11.78
C LEU A 32 -15.95 -12.76 -10.70
N VAL A 33 -14.95 -11.88 -10.78
CA VAL A 33 -13.74 -11.90 -9.96
C VAL A 33 -13.72 -10.69 -9.04
N VAL A 34 -13.83 -10.93 -7.74
CA VAL A 34 -13.68 -9.92 -6.70
C VAL A 34 -12.41 -10.23 -5.91
N MET A 35 -11.36 -9.44 -6.11
CA MET A 35 -10.07 -9.66 -5.45
C MET A 35 -9.43 -8.33 -5.08
N ALA A 36 -8.76 -8.26 -3.92
CA ALA A 36 -8.07 -7.06 -3.43
C ALA A 36 -7.26 -6.31 -4.51
N THR A 37 -7.06 -5.01 -4.35
CA THR A 37 -6.05 -4.25 -5.10
C THR A 37 -4.68 -4.93 -4.94
N GLY A 38 -3.85 -4.93 -5.99
CA GLY A 38 -2.52 -5.57 -5.93
C GLY A 38 -2.52 -7.10 -5.85
N SER A 39 -3.67 -7.80 -5.84
CA SER A 39 -3.74 -9.27 -5.86
C SER A 39 -3.31 -9.90 -7.19
N GLY A 40 -3.17 -9.10 -8.25
CA GLY A 40 -2.79 -9.54 -9.59
C GLY A 40 -3.98 -9.91 -10.47
N LYS A 41 -5.10 -9.18 -10.37
CA LYS A 41 -6.29 -9.35 -11.23
C LYS A 41 -5.95 -9.33 -12.72
N SER A 42 -5.02 -8.46 -13.14
CA SER A 42 -4.65 -8.28 -14.54
C SER A 42 -4.11 -9.54 -15.21
N ILE A 43 -3.39 -10.38 -14.46
CA ILE A 43 -2.89 -11.67 -14.95
C ILE A 43 -4.03 -12.60 -15.39
N CYS A 44 -5.21 -12.48 -14.79
CA CYS A 44 -6.36 -13.32 -15.10
C CYS A 44 -6.90 -13.11 -16.52
N TYR A 45 -6.74 -11.92 -17.10
CA TYR A 45 -7.12 -11.63 -18.48
C TYR A 45 -5.93 -11.44 -19.43
N GLN A 46 -4.71 -11.22 -18.91
CA GLN A 46 -3.50 -11.07 -19.74
C GLN A 46 -2.83 -12.40 -20.13
N ILE A 47 -2.98 -13.48 -19.34
CA ILE A 47 -2.43 -14.80 -19.67
C ILE A 47 -3.23 -15.55 -20.76
N PRO A 48 -4.57 -15.60 -20.72
CA PRO A 48 -5.35 -16.33 -21.73
C PRO A 48 -4.96 -16.05 -23.19
N PRO A 49 -4.82 -14.80 -23.66
CA PRO A 49 -4.49 -14.53 -25.06
C PRO A 49 -3.13 -15.09 -25.48
N LEU A 50 -2.16 -15.13 -24.56
CA LEU A 50 -0.82 -15.66 -24.80
C LEU A 50 -0.81 -17.18 -24.95
N VAL A 51 -1.80 -17.86 -24.35
CA VAL A 51 -1.99 -19.32 -24.44
C VAL A 51 -2.80 -19.67 -25.68
N THR A 52 -3.90 -18.96 -25.94
CA THR A 52 -4.81 -19.26 -27.06
C THR A 52 -4.34 -18.69 -28.40
N LYS A 53 -3.38 -17.76 -28.39
CA LYS A 53 -2.95 -16.98 -29.58
C LYS A 53 -4.13 -16.27 -30.26
N LYS A 54 -5.01 -15.71 -29.44
CA LYS A 54 -6.21 -14.94 -29.82
C LYS A 54 -6.22 -13.64 -29.03
N THR A 55 -6.96 -12.63 -29.48
CA THR A 55 -7.02 -11.34 -28.80
C THR A 55 -7.87 -11.42 -27.52
N ALA A 56 -7.40 -10.81 -26.44
CA ALA A 56 -8.22 -10.46 -25.28
C ALA A 56 -8.63 -8.99 -25.41
N VAL A 57 -9.93 -8.70 -25.32
CA VAL A 57 -10.43 -7.32 -25.29
C VAL A 57 -10.65 -6.92 -23.84
N VAL A 58 -10.15 -5.77 -23.43
CA VAL A 58 -10.25 -5.26 -22.06
C VAL A 58 -10.92 -3.89 -22.06
N VAL A 59 -12.11 -3.82 -21.46
CA VAL A 59 -12.82 -2.56 -21.23
C VAL A 59 -12.41 -2.02 -19.87
N SER A 60 -11.92 -0.79 -19.82
CA SER A 60 -11.45 -0.13 -18.58
C SER A 60 -11.90 1.34 -18.56
N PRO A 61 -12.21 1.92 -17.38
CA PRO A 61 -12.84 3.24 -17.33
C PRO A 61 -11.85 4.39 -17.55
N LEU A 62 -10.55 4.13 -17.50
CA LEU A 62 -9.53 5.17 -17.44
C LEU A 62 -8.44 4.99 -18.47
N LEU A 63 -8.31 6.01 -19.31
CA LEU A 63 -7.31 6.09 -20.34
C LEU A 63 -5.87 6.01 -19.80
N SER A 64 -5.57 6.70 -18.70
CA SER A 64 -4.23 6.66 -18.09
C SER A 64 -3.85 5.25 -17.62
N LEU A 65 -4.79 4.51 -17.03
CA LEU A 65 -4.56 3.12 -16.62
C LEU A 65 -4.29 2.22 -17.84
N MET A 66 -5.06 2.39 -18.91
CA MET A 66 -4.86 1.62 -20.14
C MET A 66 -3.48 1.90 -20.76
N GLN A 67 -3.06 3.17 -20.81
CA GLN A 67 -1.75 3.57 -21.32
C GLN A 67 -0.62 2.95 -20.50
N ASP A 68 -0.71 2.96 -19.16
CA ASP A 68 0.26 2.33 -18.26
C ASP A 68 0.34 0.81 -18.49
N GLN A 69 -0.81 0.14 -18.61
CA GLN A 69 -0.87 -1.29 -18.89
C GLN A 69 -0.27 -1.65 -20.25
N VAL A 70 -0.61 -0.90 -21.30
CA VAL A 70 -0.07 -1.09 -22.66
C VAL A 70 1.44 -0.88 -22.67
N MET A 71 1.95 0.16 -22.01
CA MET A 71 3.39 0.40 -21.88
C MET A 71 4.08 -0.79 -21.19
N SER A 72 3.53 -1.27 -20.07
CA SER A 72 4.08 -2.41 -19.32
C SER A 72 4.08 -3.71 -20.14
N LEU A 73 3.01 -3.97 -20.88
CA LEU A 73 2.87 -5.18 -21.71
C LEU A 73 3.83 -5.17 -22.91
N LYS A 74 4.00 -4.03 -23.57
CA LYS A 74 4.99 -3.85 -24.64
C LYS A 74 6.41 -4.16 -24.14
N GLN A 75 6.77 -3.73 -22.92
CA GLN A 75 8.08 -4.06 -22.31
C GLN A 75 8.24 -5.53 -21.89
N LYS A 76 7.16 -6.31 -21.89
CA LYS A 76 7.18 -7.77 -21.66
C LYS A 76 7.15 -8.57 -22.97
N GLY A 77 7.15 -7.89 -24.12
CA GLY A 77 7.03 -8.54 -25.43
C GLY A 77 5.62 -9.00 -25.79
N VAL A 78 4.59 -8.49 -25.10
CA VAL A 78 3.19 -8.75 -25.43
C VAL A 78 2.71 -7.69 -26.42
N LYS A 79 2.05 -8.10 -27.51
CA LYS A 79 1.49 -7.17 -28.48
C LYS A 79 0.22 -6.57 -27.90
N SER A 80 0.29 -5.33 -27.44
CA SER A 80 -0.87 -4.65 -26.86
C SER A 80 -1.05 -3.25 -27.41
N GLU A 81 -2.30 -2.82 -27.51
CA GLU A 81 -2.66 -1.44 -27.87
C GLU A 81 -3.96 -1.03 -27.17
N TYR A 82 -4.25 0.26 -27.10
CA TYR A 82 -5.55 0.77 -26.64
C TYR A 82 -6.32 1.45 -27.78
N LEU A 83 -7.64 1.51 -27.71
CA LEU A 83 -8.49 2.32 -28.60
C LEU A 83 -9.24 3.35 -27.75
N GLY A 84 -9.02 4.63 -28.03
CA GLY A 84 -9.64 5.74 -27.30
C GLY A 84 -9.56 7.04 -28.09
N SER A 85 -10.05 8.13 -27.51
CA SER A 85 -10.05 9.47 -28.12
C SER A 85 -8.64 10.03 -28.36
N THR A 86 -7.67 9.69 -27.51
CA THR A 86 -6.29 10.18 -27.62
C THR A 86 -5.37 9.25 -28.43
N GLN A 87 -5.92 8.41 -29.30
CA GLN A 87 -5.13 7.46 -30.08
C GLN A 87 -4.16 8.19 -31.02
N THR A 88 -2.87 7.89 -30.93
CA THR A 88 -1.83 8.44 -31.80
C THR A 88 -1.54 7.55 -33.01
N ASN A 89 -1.79 6.25 -32.91
CA ASN A 89 -1.60 5.29 -34.00
C ASN A 89 -2.86 5.20 -34.87
N SER A 90 -2.81 5.79 -36.07
CA SER A 90 -3.92 5.79 -37.03
C SER A 90 -4.25 4.40 -37.60
N SER A 91 -3.31 3.44 -37.61
CA SER A 91 -3.56 2.07 -38.10
C SER A 91 -4.15 1.13 -37.04
N ALA A 92 -4.17 1.54 -35.76
CA ALA A 92 -4.53 0.67 -34.63
C ALA A 92 -5.90 0.01 -34.78
N SER A 93 -6.90 0.73 -35.30
CA SER A 93 -8.24 0.16 -35.51
C SER A 93 -8.25 -0.92 -36.59
N SER A 94 -7.52 -0.73 -37.69
CA SER A 94 -7.45 -1.73 -38.78
C SER A 94 -6.61 -2.95 -38.36
N GLU A 95 -5.54 -2.74 -37.60
CA GLU A 95 -4.73 -3.81 -37.03
C GLU A 95 -5.51 -4.63 -35.99
N ALA A 96 -6.34 -3.96 -35.19
CA ALA A 96 -7.25 -4.62 -34.26
C ALA A 96 -8.25 -5.51 -35.01
N GLU A 97 -8.92 -5.03 -36.07
CA GLU A 97 -9.85 -5.86 -36.87
C GLU A 97 -9.18 -7.13 -37.44
N LYS A 98 -7.86 -7.10 -37.65
CA LYS A 98 -7.06 -8.23 -38.16
C LYS A 98 -6.53 -9.15 -37.06
N GLY A 99 -6.82 -8.89 -35.78
CA GLY A 99 -6.35 -9.69 -34.64
C GLY A 99 -4.84 -9.57 -34.39
N MET A 100 -4.21 -8.43 -34.72
CA MET A 100 -2.75 -8.25 -34.60
C MET A 100 -2.25 -8.09 -33.15
N PHE A 101 -3.15 -7.86 -32.20
CA PHE A 101 -2.84 -7.63 -30.78
C PHE A 101 -3.25 -8.82 -29.91
N ASP A 102 -2.39 -9.19 -28.96
CA ASP A 102 -2.71 -10.15 -27.91
C ASP A 102 -3.71 -9.54 -26.91
N VAL A 103 -3.52 -8.26 -26.55
CA VAL A 103 -4.39 -7.52 -25.60
C VAL A 103 -4.80 -6.18 -26.18
N LEU A 104 -6.10 -5.94 -26.33
CA LEU A 104 -6.67 -4.70 -26.83
C LEU A 104 -7.48 -3.99 -25.74
N TYR A 105 -7.01 -2.84 -25.28
CA TYR A 105 -7.73 -2.02 -24.31
C TYR A 105 -8.69 -1.05 -25.00
N MET A 106 -9.81 -0.72 -24.36
CA MET A 106 -10.72 0.32 -24.83
C MET A 106 -11.53 0.94 -23.68
N THR A 107 -11.92 2.20 -23.85
CA THR A 107 -12.90 2.82 -22.94
C THR A 107 -14.29 2.23 -23.19
N PRO A 108 -15.22 2.24 -22.22
CA PRO A 108 -16.58 1.74 -22.45
C PRO A 108 -17.31 2.52 -23.56
N GLU A 109 -17.14 3.84 -23.63
CA GLU A 109 -17.68 4.70 -24.70
C GLU A 109 -17.18 4.23 -26.07
N LYS A 110 -15.89 3.90 -26.17
CA LYS A 110 -15.29 3.43 -27.42
C LYS A 110 -15.80 2.04 -27.79
N ALA A 111 -15.91 1.13 -26.82
CA ALA A 111 -16.40 -0.23 -27.06
C ALA A 111 -17.81 -0.24 -27.69
N ILE A 112 -18.68 0.65 -27.21
CA ILE A 112 -20.09 0.72 -27.65
C ILE A 112 -20.25 1.51 -28.95
N SER A 113 -19.41 2.53 -29.18
CA SER A 113 -19.47 3.34 -30.41
C SER A 113 -18.90 2.64 -31.64
N LEU A 114 -18.16 1.55 -31.49
CA LEU A 114 -17.61 0.80 -32.62
C LEU A 114 -18.70 0.07 -33.42
N PRO A 115 -18.66 0.11 -34.76
CA PRO A 115 -19.69 -0.52 -35.60
C PRO A 115 -19.63 -2.04 -35.51
N SER A 116 -20.76 -2.73 -35.70
CA SER A 116 -20.83 -4.20 -35.65
C SER A 116 -19.84 -4.89 -36.60
N ARG A 117 -19.50 -4.26 -37.75
CA ARG A 117 -18.47 -4.79 -38.66
C ARG A 117 -17.12 -5.00 -37.97
N PHE A 118 -16.73 -4.09 -37.07
CA PHE A 118 -15.46 -4.13 -36.36
C PHE A 118 -15.41 -5.37 -35.49
N TRP A 119 -16.47 -5.56 -34.68
CA TRP A 119 -16.61 -6.70 -33.78
C TRP A 119 -16.67 -8.03 -34.54
N ASN A 120 -17.41 -8.09 -35.65
CA ASN A 120 -17.48 -9.28 -36.50
C ASN A 120 -16.11 -9.65 -37.10
N ASN A 121 -15.37 -8.65 -37.60
CA ASN A 121 -14.02 -8.87 -38.16
C ASN A 121 -13.05 -9.36 -37.08
N LEU A 122 -13.04 -8.70 -35.91
CA LEU A 122 -12.16 -9.09 -34.80
C LEU A 122 -12.53 -10.47 -34.24
N GLN A 123 -13.81 -10.81 -34.14
CA GLN A 123 -14.24 -12.15 -33.72
C GLN A 123 -13.85 -13.23 -34.73
N ALA A 124 -13.93 -12.94 -36.03
CA ALA A 124 -13.46 -13.84 -37.08
C ALA A 124 -11.93 -14.04 -37.03
N ALA A 125 -11.17 -13.01 -36.68
CA ALA A 125 -9.73 -13.13 -36.42
C ALA A 125 -9.44 -13.93 -35.13
N GLY A 126 -10.30 -13.79 -34.12
CA GLY A 126 -10.34 -14.63 -32.92
C GLY A 126 -10.22 -13.84 -31.63
N ILE A 127 -11.28 -13.88 -30.81
CA ILE A 127 -11.29 -13.35 -29.45
C ILE A 127 -11.29 -14.51 -28.45
N CYS A 128 -10.47 -14.43 -27.39
CA CYS A 128 -10.46 -15.41 -26.31
C CYS A 128 -11.32 -15.02 -25.11
N LEU A 129 -11.49 -13.72 -24.84
CA LEU A 129 -12.31 -13.19 -23.75
C LEU A 129 -12.62 -11.71 -23.97
N LEU A 130 -13.70 -11.24 -23.33
CA LEU A 130 -13.94 -9.82 -23.03
C LEU A 130 -13.80 -9.61 -21.52
N ALA A 131 -12.78 -8.87 -21.10
CA ALA A 131 -12.61 -8.46 -19.72
C ALA A 131 -13.27 -7.10 -19.49
N VAL A 132 -14.08 -6.99 -18.45
CA VAL A 132 -14.62 -5.72 -17.95
C VAL A 132 -13.91 -5.44 -16.63
N ASP A 133 -12.88 -4.59 -16.69
CA ASP A 133 -12.13 -4.16 -15.53
C ASP A 133 -12.90 -3.07 -14.77
N GLU A 134 -12.65 -2.96 -13.47
CA GLU A 134 -13.41 -2.10 -12.56
C GLU A 134 -14.94 -2.23 -12.71
N ALA A 135 -15.43 -3.47 -12.88
CA ALA A 135 -16.84 -3.78 -13.19
C ALA A 135 -17.86 -3.20 -12.19
N HIS A 136 -17.45 -2.81 -10.98
CA HIS A 136 -18.29 -2.10 -10.01
C HIS A 136 -18.90 -0.80 -10.56
N CYS A 137 -18.31 -0.17 -11.59
CA CYS A 137 -18.84 1.02 -12.25
C CYS A 137 -20.23 0.81 -12.89
N ILE A 138 -20.64 -0.45 -13.13
CA ILE A 138 -21.96 -0.76 -13.70
C ILE A 138 -23.13 -0.56 -12.73
N SER A 139 -22.85 -0.58 -11.41
CA SER A 139 -23.86 -0.50 -10.37
C SER A 139 -23.95 0.92 -9.79
N GLU A 140 -25.17 1.45 -9.70
CA GLU A 140 -25.45 2.73 -9.00
C GLU A 140 -25.18 2.65 -7.49
N TRP A 141 -25.04 1.43 -6.97
CA TRP A 141 -24.64 1.14 -5.59
C TRP A 141 -23.13 0.99 -5.44
N GLY A 142 -22.38 1.05 -6.54
CA GLY A 142 -20.94 1.24 -6.54
C GLY A 142 -20.58 2.70 -6.25
N HIS A 143 -19.35 2.96 -5.87
CA HIS A 143 -18.85 4.29 -5.52
C HIS A 143 -18.35 5.12 -6.72
N ASP A 144 -18.38 4.57 -7.94
CA ASP A 144 -18.02 5.23 -9.20
C ASP A 144 -18.92 4.77 -10.37
N PHE A 145 -20.23 5.02 -10.27
CA PHE A 145 -21.19 4.60 -11.28
C PHE A 145 -20.97 5.31 -12.64
N ARG A 146 -21.03 4.54 -13.74
CA ARG A 146 -20.93 5.02 -15.12
C ARG A 146 -22.01 4.40 -16.01
N MET A 147 -22.71 5.22 -16.77
CA MET A 147 -23.84 4.79 -17.60
C MET A 147 -23.40 3.87 -18.75
N GLU A 148 -22.23 4.12 -19.32
CA GLU A 148 -21.65 3.41 -20.44
C GLU A 148 -21.39 1.94 -20.08
N TYR A 149 -21.02 1.65 -18.83
CA TYR A 149 -20.84 0.26 -18.38
C TYR A 149 -22.14 -0.55 -18.48
N LYS A 150 -23.30 0.06 -18.23
CA LYS A 150 -24.59 -0.64 -18.35
C LYS A 150 -24.89 -1.07 -19.78
N GLN A 151 -24.34 -0.39 -20.78
CA GLN A 151 -24.55 -0.69 -22.19
C GLN A 151 -23.63 -1.81 -22.72
N LEU A 152 -22.65 -2.28 -21.93
CA LEU A 152 -21.75 -3.36 -22.35
C LEU A 152 -22.46 -4.70 -22.62
N HIS A 153 -23.69 -4.89 -22.12
CA HIS A 153 -24.52 -6.05 -22.48
C HIS A 153 -24.77 -6.15 -23.98
N LEU A 154 -24.78 -5.03 -24.71
CA LEU A 154 -24.98 -5.01 -26.17
C LEU A 154 -23.90 -5.78 -26.93
N LEU A 155 -22.69 -5.90 -26.35
CA LEU A 155 -21.61 -6.68 -26.93
C LEU A 155 -21.86 -8.18 -26.81
N ARG A 156 -22.78 -8.63 -25.94
CA ARG A 156 -23.05 -10.06 -25.75
C ARG A 156 -23.64 -10.71 -27.01
N ASP A 157 -24.53 -10.00 -27.69
CA ASP A 157 -25.17 -10.48 -28.91
C ASP A 157 -24.20 -10.52 -30.10
N LEU A 158 -23.18 -9.64 -30.10
CA LEU A 158 -22.13 -9.63 -31.11
C LEU A 158 -21.09 -10.72 -30.84
N LEU A 159 -20.62 -10.85 -29.59
CA LEU A 159 -19.50 -11.71 -29.21
C LEU A 159 -19.94 -13.11 -28.80
N VAL A 160 -20.66 -13.80 -29.69
CA VAL A 160 -21.18 -15.15 -29.45
C VAL A 160 -20.05 -16.14 -29.12
N GLY A 161 -20.19 -16.85 -28.01
CA GLY A 161 -19.23 -17.86 -27.54
C GLY A 161 -17.96 -17.29 -26.88
N VAL A 162 -17.84 -15.97 -26.76
CA VAL A 162 -16.74 -15.33 -26.04
C VAL A 162 -17.09 -15.21 -24.54
N PRO A 163 -16.23 -15.70 -23.62
CA PRO A 163 -16.46 -15.54 -22.19
C PRO A 163 -16.27 -14.08 -21.75
N PHE A 164 -17.19 -13.60 -20.91
CA PHE A 164 -17.11 -12.29 -20.26
C PHE A 164 -16.52 -12.47 -18.86
N VAL A 165 -15.51 -11.68 -18.56
CA VAL A 165 -14.77 -11.71 -17.28
C VAL A 165 -14.91 -10.36 -16.62
N ALA A 166 -15.75 -10.26 -15.59
CA ALA A 166 -15.92 -9.04 -14.81
C ALA A 166 -14.95 -9.03 -13.62
N LEU A 167 -14.12 -8.00 -13.49
CA LEU A 167 -13.13 -7.89 -12.42
C LEU A 167 -13.34 -6.61 -11.61
N THR A 168 -13.24 -6.70 -10.28
CA THR A 168 -13.27 -5.52 -9.40
C THR A 168 -12.52 -5.77 -8.10
N ALA A 169 -12.00 -4.69 -7.50
CA ALA A 169 -11.40 -4.73 -6.17
C ALA A 169 -12.43 -4.72 -5.03
N THR A 170 -13.59 -4.13 -5.26
CA THR A 170 -14.56 -3.79 -4.21
C THR A 170 -15.97 -4.03 -4.74
N ALA A 171 -16.62 -5.09 -4.28
CA ALA A 171 -18.02 -5.34 -4.63
C ALA A 171 -18.75 -6.08 -3.52
N THR A 172 -19.71 -5.39 -2.91
CA THR A 172 -20.68 -5.98 -1.99
C THR A 172 -21.58 -7.00 -2.71
N ASP A 173 -22.25 -7.85 -1.96
CA ASP A 173 -23.16 -8.89 -2.49
C ASP A 173 -24.24 -8.34 -3.43
N ARG A 174 -24.65 -7.09 -3.21
CA ARG A 174 -25.59 -6.39 -4.08
C ARG A 174 -24.93 -5.98 -5.39
N VAL A 175 -23.77 -5.32 -5.31
CA VAL A 175 -23.01 -4.89 -6.50
C VAL A 175 -22.63 -6.10 -7.37
N ARG A 176 -22.27 -7.24 -6.78
CA ARG A 176 -21.97 -8.49 -7.51
C ARG A 176 -23.16 -9.00 -8.33
N ARG A 177 -24.37 -8.92 -7.78
CA ARG A 177 -25.62 -9.30 -8.49
C ARG A 177 -25.94 -8.34 -9.62
N ASP A 178 -25.75 -7.04 -9.40
CA ASP A 178 -25.95 -6.02 -10.42
C ASP A 178 -24.98 -6.22 -11.59
N ILE A 179 -23.70 -6.49 -11.32
CA ILE A 179 -22.69 -6.80 -12.35
C ILE A 179 -23.12 -8.02 -13.17
N SER A 180 -23.49 -9.11 -12.49
CA SER A 180 -23.85 -10.37 -13.16
C SER A 180 -25.08 -10.21 -14.05
N THR A 181 -26.09 -9.48 -13.57
CA THR A 181 -27.34 -9.25 -14.30
C THR A 181 -27.13 -8.30 -15.46
N SER A 182 -26.41 -7.19 -15.23
CA SER A 182 -26.25 -6.13 -16.21
C SER A 182 -25.25 -6.46 -17.31
N LEU A 183 -24.29 -7.38 -17.10
CA LEU A 183 -23.45 -7.94 -18.17
C LEU A 183 -24.03 -9.22 -18.79
N VAL A 184 -25.20 -9.66 -18.30
CA VAL A 184 -25.85 -10.91 -18.74
C VAL A 184 -24.88 -12.09 -18.63
N LEU A 185 -24.24 -12.26 -17.48
CA LEU A 185 -23.28 -13.35 -17.25
C LEU A 185 -24.00 -14.70 -17.20
N HIS A 186 -23.58 -15.65 -18.03
CA HIS A 186 -24.18 -16.97 -18.15
C HIS A 186 -23.54 -17.94 -17.16
N SER A 187 -24.23 -18.23 -16.06
CA SER A 187 -23.77 -19.14 -15.00
C SER A 187 -22.30 -18.89 -14.60
N PRO A 188 -21.93 -17.64 -14.24
CA PRO A 188 -20.54 -17.27 -14.07
C PRO A 188 -19.89 -18.04 -12.93
N HIS A 189 -18.61 -18.36 -13.09
CA HIS A 189 -17.78 -18.76 -11.97
C HIS A 189 -17.47 -17.52 -11.11
N VAL A 190 -18.05 -17.47 -9.91
CA VAL A 190 -17.87 -16.36 -8.98
C VAL A 190 -16.74 -16.68 -8.01
N VAL A 191 -15.72 -15.82 -8.00
CA VAL A 191 -14.59 -15.91 -7.07
C VAL A 191 -14.55 -14.64 -6.22
N VAL A 192 -14.59 -14.82 -4.90
CA VAL A 192 -14.36 -13.74 -3.93
C VAL A 192 -13.08 -14.10 -3.17
N GLY A 193 -11.98 -13.45 -3.54
CA GLY A 193 -10.70 -13.58 -2.85
C GLY A 193 -10.67 -12.72 -1.58
N SER A 194 -9.65 -12.96 -0.75
CA SER A 194 -9.43 -12.13 0.45
C SER A 194 -9.12 -10.68 0.07
N PHE A 195 -9.64 -9.76 0.88
CA PHE A 195 -9.38 -8.34 0.88
C PHE A 195 -8.14 -7.97 1.71
N ASP A 196 -7.47 -8.93 2.37
CA ASP A 196 -6.29 -8.67 3.22
C ASP A 196 -5.05 -8.30 2.39
N ARG A 197 -4.53 -7.11 2.67
CA ARG A 197 -3.23 -6.63 2.20
C ARG A 197 -2.23 -6.72 3.34
N HIS A 198 -1.64 -7.91 3.50
CA HIS A 198 -0.76 -8.20 4.62
C HIS A 198 0.48 -7.30 4.68
N ASN A 199 0.97 -6.87 3.51
CA ASN A 199 2.12 -6.00 3.34
C ASN A 199 1.86 -4.52 3.69
N LEU A 200 0.61 -4.13 3.90
CA LEU A 200 0.24 -2.75 4.23
C LEU A 200 0.09 -2.56 5.73
N PHE A 201 0.82 -1.58 6.26
CA PHE A 201 0.55 -0.99 7.56
C PHE A 201 -0.54 0.08 7.42
N TYR A 202 -1.50 0.07 8.32
CA TYR A 202 -2.55 1.09 8.39
C TYR A 202 -2.40 1.89 9.68
N GLY A 203 -2.35 3.22 9.57
CA GLY A 203 -2.31 4.13 10.71
C GLY A 203 -3.25 5.31 10.54
N VAL A 204 -3.80 5.79 11.65
CA VAL A 204 -4.67 6.97 11.69
C VAL A 204 -4.17 7.92 12.79
N LYS A 205 -4.03 9.20 12.46
CA LYS A 205 -3.65 10.24 13.41
C LYS A 205 -4.61 11.43 13.32
N SER A 206 -4.96 12.02 14.45
CA SER A 206 -5.63 13.31 14.45
C SER A 206 -4.63 14.41 14.11
N CYS A 207 -5.05 15.42 13.36
CA CYS A 207 -4.24 16.60 13.04
C CYS A 207 -5.02 17.89 13.27
N ASN A 208 -4.28 19.00 13.47
CA ASN A 208 -4.84 20.35 13.59
C ASN A 208 -4.63 21.19 12.31
N ARG A 209 -4.05 20.59 11.26
CA ARG A 209 -3.70 21.22 9.97
C ARG A 209 -2.98 22.57 10.10
N SER A 210 -2.28 22.79 11.22
CA SER A 210 -1.47 23.98 11.42
C SER A 210 -0.26 23.97 10.49
N ILE A 211 0.36 25.13 10.31
CA ILE A 211 1.62 25.25 9.57
C ILE A 211 2.67 24.32 10.17
N SER A 212 2.74 24.20 11.51
CA SER A 212 3.67 23.29 12.18
C SER A 212 3.44 21.81 11.81
N PHE A 213 2.17 21.40 11.69
CA PHE A 213 1.83 20.04 11.24
C PHE A 213 2.23 19.80 9.78
N VAL A 214 1.97 20.76 8.89
CA VAL A 214 2.40 20.68 7.50
C VAL A 214 3.93 20.57 7.40
N SER A 215 4.68 21.34 8.20
CA SER A 215 6.13 21.24 8.25
C SER A 215 6.63 19.87 8.74
N GLU A 216 5.96 19.25 9.70
CA GLU A 216 6.26 17.88 10.14
C GLU A 216 5.99 16.86 9.04
N LEU A 217 4.83 16.98 8.37
CA LEU A 217 4.48 16.15 7.22
C LEU A 217 5.54 16.25 6.11
N VAL A 218 5.97 17.47 5.77
CA VAL A 218 7.02 17.73 4.78
C VAL A 218 8.34 17.08 5.19
N LYS A 219 8.73 17.19 6.47
CA LYS A 219 9.95 16.55 7.00
C LYS A 219 9.91 15.03 6.85
N ASP A 220 8.76 14.42 7.14
CA ASP A 220 8.62 12.97 7.07
C ASP A 220 8.53 12.45 5.62
N VAL A 221 7.87 13.20 4.73
CA VAL A 221 7.89 12.91 3.27
C VAL A 221 9.29 13.08 2.69
N SER A 222 10.05 14.09 3.15
CA SER A 222 11.44 14.33 2.73
C SER A 222 12.34 13.12 3.00
N LYS A 223 12.27 12.56 4.22
CA LYS A 223 13.07 11.37 4.60
C LYS A 223 12.81 10.18 3.67
N ARG A 224 11.55 9.95 3.28
CA ARG A 224 11.15 8.87 2.37
C ARG A 224 11.64 9.14 0.94
N SER A 225 11.42 10.34 0.44
CA SER A 225 11.89 10.73 -0.89
C SER A 225 13.42 10.64 -1.01
N ALA A 226 14.16 10.92 0.07
CA ALA A 226 15.62 10.86 0.09
C ALA A 226 16.19 9.44 -0.08
N VAL A 227 15.42 8.41 0.28
CA VAL A 227 15.80 6.99 0.09
C VAL A 227 15.14 6.36 -1.14
N GLY A 228 14.55 7.18 -2.02
CA GLY A 228 13.95 6.74 -3.28
C GLY A 228 12.52 6.20 -3.16
N GLU A 229 11.82 6.43 -2.04
CA GLU A 229 10.47 5.90 -1.84
C GLU A 229 9.38 6.83 -2.42
N SER A 230 8.56 6.30 -3.32
CA SER A 230 7.43 7.06 -3.87
C SER A 230 6.29 7.21 -2.87
N THR A 231 5.71 8.42 -2.79
CA THR A 231 4.62 8.79 -1.88
C THR A 231 3.46 9.44 -2.63
N ILE A 232 2.22 9.02 -2.33
CA ILE A 232 1.01 9.71 -2.79
C ILE A 232 0.33 10.38 -1.58
N ILE A 233 -0.04 11.65 -1.71
CA ILE A 233 -0.79 12.41 -0.71
C ILE A 233 -2.16 12.76 -1.28
N TYR A 234 -3.22 12.13 -0.79
CA TYR A 234 -4.60 12.42 -1.15
C TYR A 234 -5.18 13.51 -0.25
N CYS A 235 -5.48 14.67 -0.81
CA CYS A 235 -6.14 15.78 -0.14
C CYS A 235 -7.63 15.82 -0.44
N THR A 236 -8.43 16.33 0.51
CA THR A 236 -9.89 16.39 0.34
C THR A 236 -10.35 17.56 -0.54
N THR A 237 -9.55 18.61 -0.64
CA THR A 237 -9.86 19.80 -1.46
C THR A 237 -8.68 20.19 -2.36
N ILE A 238 -8.98 20.91 -3.44
CA ILE A 238 -7.98 21.44 -4.37
C ILE A 238 -7.04 22.41 -3.64
N ARG A 239 -7.60 23.31 -2.83
CA ARG A 239 -6.82 24.23 -2.00
C ARG A 239 -5.81 23.53 -1.09
N GLU A 240 -6.20 22.44 -0.43
CA GLU A 240 -5.27 21.63 0.38
C GLU A 240 -4.20 20.95 -0.47
N THR A 241 -4.56 20.54 -1.69
CA THR A 241 -3.63 19.94 -2.66
C THR A 241 -2.54 20.94 -3.04
N GLU A 242 -2.92 22.16 -3.41
CA GLU A 242 -2.01 23.25 -3.75
C GLU A 242 -1.15 23.65 -2.55
N GLN A 243 -1.74 23.81 -1.37
CA GLN A 243 -1.02 24.19 -0.15
C GLN A 243 0.07 23.16 0.24
N VAL A 244 -0.26 21.86 0.21
CA VAL A 244 0.72 20.81 0.56
C VAL A 244 1.79 20.70 -0.52
N HIS A 245 1.43 20.83 -1.80
CA HIS A 245 2.38 20.85 -2.90
C HIS A 245 3.37 22.01 -2.79
N GLU A 246 2.89 23.22 -2.55
CA GLU A 246 3.72 24.42 -2.37
C GLU A 246 4.70 24.22 -1.20
N ALA A 247 4.21 23.74 -0.05
CA ALA A 247 5.05 23.49 1.11
C ALA A 247 6.18 22.47 0.84
N LEU A 248 5.92 21.42 0.04
CA LEU A 248 6.93 20.45 -0.38
C LEU A 248 7.96 21.09 -1.32
N VAL A 249 7.51 21.86 -2.30
CA VAL A 249 8.39 22.54 -3.27
C VAL A 249 9.27 23.59 -2.58
N THR A 250 8.73 24.39 -1.66
CA THR A 250 9.51 25.35 -0.86
C THR A 250 10.58 24.66 -0.02
N ALA A 251 10.33 23.43 0.45
CA ALA A 251 11.32 22.62 1.17
C ALA A 251 12.34 21.92 0.24
N GLY A 252 12.32 22.19 -1.07
CA GLY A 252 13.23 21.60 -2.05
C GLY A 252 12.86 20.19 -2.50
N ILE A 253 11.65 19.72 -2.20
CA ILE A 253 11.17 18.38 -2.57
C ILE A 253 10.45 18.48 -3.91
N LYS A 254 10.96 17.77 -4.92
CA LYS A 254 10.27 17.62 -6.21
C LYS A 254 8.98 16.82 -6.01
N SER A 255 7.85 17.46 -6.21
CA SER A 255 6.54 16.84 -6.15
C SER A 255 5.69 17.18 -7.37
N GLY A 256 4.86 16.25 -7.82
CA GLY A 256 3.80 16.50 -8.79
C GLY A 256 2.50 16.92 -8.08
N ILE A 257 1.61 17.56 -8.84
CA ILE A 257 0.27 17.95 -8.38
C ILE A 257 -0.80 17.39 -9.34
N TYR A 258 -1.95 16.97 -8.81
CA TYR A 258 -3.04 16.44 -9.64
C TYR A 258 -4.44 16.73 -9.08
N HIS A 259 -5.21 17.55 -9.78
CA HIS A 259 -6.64 17.79 -9.47
C HIS A 259 -7.47 18.11 -10.72
N GLY A 260 -8.80 18.01 -10.58
CA GLY A 260 -9.75 18.13 -11.69
C GLY A 260 -9.81 19.50 -12.38
N GLN A 261 -9.30 20.56 -11.75
CA GLN A 261 -9.23 21.91 -12.34
C GLN A 261 -7.97 22.16 -13.18
N MET A 262 -7.04 21.20 -13.22
CA MET A 262 -5.84 21.31 -14.05
C MET A 262 -6.16 20.98 -15.51
N PHE A 263 -5.54 21.71 -16.43
CA PHE A 263 -5.55 21.40 -17.87
C PHE A 263 -5.11 19.95 -18.13
N SER A 264 -5.69 19.32 -19.16
CA SER A 264 -5.42 17.92 -19.50
C SER A 264 -3.92 17.63 -19.67
N ARG A 265 -3.23 18.50 -20.41
CA ARG A 265 -1.78 18.39 -20.65
C ARG A 265 -0.95 18.44 -19.36
N ALA A 266 -1.32 19.31 -18.41
CA ALA A 266 -0.62 19.42 -17.13
C ALA A 266 -0.85 18.20 -16.23
N ARG A 267 -2.06 17.61 -16.28
CA ARG A 267 -2.40 16.35 -15.60
C ARG A 267 -1.62 15.17 -16.18
N GLU A 268 -1.57 15.07 -17.50
CA GLU A 268 -0.81 14.03 -18.21
C GLU A 268 0.68 14.12 -17.89
N GLU A 269 1.25 15.32 -17.91
CA GLU A 269 2.66 15.53 -17.58
C GLU A 269 2.96 15.16 -16.12
N SER A 270 2.14 15.61 -15.17
CA SER A 270 2.32 15.28 -13.75
C SER A 270 2.20 13.78 -13.50
N HIS A 271 1.23 13.11 -14.16
CA HIS A 271 1.08 11.66 -14.11
C HIS A 271 2.31 10.96 -14.68
N ARG A 272 2.74 11.36 -15.89
CA ARG A 272 3.91 10.80 -16.58
C ARG A 272 5.17 10.91 -15.74
N SER A 273 5.44 12.08 -15.17
CA SER A 273 6.61 12.30 -14.32
C SER A 273 6.61 11.44 -13.07
N PHE A 274 5.45 11.21 -12.45
CA PHE A 274 5.34 10.32 -11.29
C PHE A 274 5.51 8.85 -11.66
N ILE A 275 4.90 8.40 -12.76
CA ILE A 275 5.05 7.03 -13.26
C ILE A 275 6.51 6.71 -13.63
N ARG A 276 7.25 7.68 -14.16
CA ARG A 276 8.66 7.55 -14.58
C ARG A 276 9.69 7.81 -13.47
N ASP A 277 9.26 8.01 -12.23
CA ASP A 277 10.15 8.39 -11.11
C ASP A 277 10.95 9.69 -11.33
N GLU A 278 10.46 10.59 -12.21
CA GLU A 278 11.00 11.94 -12.35
C GLU A 278 10.62 12.80 -11.12
N VAL A 279 9.44 12.52 -10.54
CA VAL A 279 9.02 12.99 -9.22
C VAL A 279 8.61 11.78 -8.37
N LEU A 280 9.05 11.75 -7.11
CA LEU A 280 8.73 10.65 -6.18
C LEU A 280 7.50 10.95 -5.33
N VAL A 281 7.09 12.21 -5.23
CA VAL A 281 5.94 12.62 -4.41
C VAL A 281 4.85 13.14 -5.33
N MET A 282 3.61 12.69 -5.12
CA MET A 282 2.43 13.19 -5.82
C MET A 282 1.39 13.68 -4.82
N VAL A 283 0.99 14.95 -4.94
CA VAL A 283 -0.10 15.53 -4.14
C VAL A 283 -1.34 15.63 -5.02
N ALA A 284 -2.42 14.98 -4.61
CA ALA A 284 -3.57 14.82 -5.48
C ALA A 284 -4.90 14.85 -4.75
N THR A 285 -5.95 15.19 -5.49
CA THR A 285 -7.33 14.85 -5.09
C THR A 285 -7.68 13.42 -5.55
N ILE A 286 -8.88 12.94 -5.18
CA ILE A 286 -9.41 11.64 -5.63
C ILE A 286 -9.43 11.51 -7.17
N ALA A 287 -9.42 12.62 -7.92
CA ALA A 287 -9.33 12.62 -9.38
C ALA A 287 -8.11 11.85 -9.93
N PHE A 288 -7.02 11.76 -9.17
CA PHE A 288 -5.86 10.95 -9.52
C PHE A 288 -6.14 9.45 -9.29
N GLY A 289 -6.95 9.15 -8.28
CA GLY A 289 -7.00 7.92 -7.50
C GLY A 289 -7.71 6.71 -8.10
N MET A 290 -7.98 6.66 -9.40
CA MET A 290 -8.45 5.44 -10.06
C MET A 290 -7.41 4.87 -11.06
N GLY A 291 -6.57 5.70 -11.70
CA GLY A 291 -5.81 5.31 -12.90
C GLY A 291 -4.38 4.81 -12.73
N ILE A 292 -3.75 4.99 -11.57
CA ILE A 292 -2.31 4.67 -11.41
C ILE A 292 -2.05 3.20 -11.16
N ASP A 293 -1.19 2.58 -11.97
CA ASP A 293 -0.61 1.26 -11.70
C ASP A 293 0.91 1.29 -11.50
N LYS A 294 1.37 2.18 -10.62
CA LYS A 294 2.75 2.17 -10.12
C LYS A 294 2.87 1.15 -8.97
N PRO A 295 3.61 0.04 -9.14
CA PRO A 295 3.59 -1.07 -8.18
C PRO A 295 4.38 -0.79 -6.90
N ASP A 296 5.31 0.14 -6.97
CA ASP A 296 6.35 0.46 -5.99
C ASP A 296 6.05 1.70 -5.15
N VAL A 297 4.78 2.08 -4.99
CA VAL A 297 4.38 3.13 -4.05
C VAL A 297 4.59 2.64 -2.61
N ARG A 298 5.41 3.34 -1.83
CA ARG A 298 5.81 2.95 -0.47
C ARG A 298 4.99 3.61 0.63
N CYS A 299 4.45 4.79 0.33
CA CYS A 299 3.63 5.54 1.27
C CYS A 299 2.38 6.10 0.58
N VAL A 300 1.22 5.91 1.19
CA VAL A 300 0.00 6.66 0.85
C VAL A 300 -0.45 7.43 2.08
N ILE A 301 -0.70 8.72 1.90
CA ILE A 301 -1.15 9.62 2.96
C ILE A 301 -2.51 10.18 2.56
N HIS A 302 -3.52 10.01 3.40
CA HIS A 302 -4.80 10.69 3.29
C HIS A 302 -4.78 11.92 4.20
N TYR A 303 -4.78 13.10 3.61
CA TYR A 303 -4.87 14.38 4.29
C TYR A 303 -6.34 14.83 4.40
N GLY A 304 -7.06 14.14 5.29
CA GLY A 304 -8.47 14.34 5.59
C GLY A 304 -9.27 13.04 5.58
N CYS A 305 -10.46 13.07 6.19
CA CYS A 305 -11.37 11.92 6.15
C CYS A 305 -11.81 11.65 4.70
N PRO A 306 -11.70 10.40 4.22
CA PRO A 306 -12.14 10.03 2.88
C PRO A 306 -13.67 10.09 2.74
N LYS A 307 -14.16 10.25 1.51
CA LYS A 307 -15.60 10.37 1.19
C LYS A 307 -16.40 9.09 1.49
N SER A 308 -15.73 7.94 1.42
CA SER A 308 -16.27 6.61 1.62
C SER A 308 -15.16 5.67 2.05
N LEU A 309 -15.52 4.57 2.72
CA LEU A 309 -14.52 3.57 3.11
C LEU A 309 -14.02 2.77 1.91
N GLU A 310 -14.85 2.60 0.87
CA GLU A 310 -14.48 2.01 -0.41
C GLU A 310 -13.37 2.81 -1.10
N SER A 311 -13.54 4.13 -1.21
CA SER A 311 -12.52 5.00 -1.80
C SER A 311 -11.22 4.92 -1.02
N TYR A 312 -11.28 4.96 0.33
CA TYR A 312 -10.09 4.77 1.15
C TYR A 312 -9.37 3.45 0.88
N TYR A 313 -10.10 2.33 0.81
CA TYR A 313 -9.52 1.02 0.54
C TYR A 313 -8.88 0.94 -0.85
N GLN A 314 -9.51 1.52 -1.88
CA GLN A 314 -8.95 1.58 -3.23
C GLN A 314 -7.70 2.46 -3.29
N GLU A 315 -7.74 3.64 -2.70
CA GLU A 315 -6.66 4.64 -2.70
C GLU A 315 -5.45 4.14 -1.90
N SER A 316 -5.66 3.69 -0.66
CA SER A 316 -4.60 3.06 0.16
C SER A 316 -4.06 1.79 -0.49
N GLY A 317 -4.92 1.04 -1.19
CA GLY A 317 -4.56 -0.16 -1.94
C GLY A 317 -3.62 0.05 -3.14
N ARG A 318 -3.36 1.30 -3.55
CA ARG A 318 -2.30 1.66 -4.52
C ARG A 318 -0.90 1.49 -3.96
N CYS A 319 -0.79 1.52 -2.63
CA CYS A 319 0.46 1.27 -1.94
C CYS A 319 0.87 -0.21 -2.11
N GLY A 320 2.17 -0.45 -2.33
CA GLY A 320 2.80 -1.77 -2.28
C GLY A 320 2.14 -2.86 -3.10
N ARG A 321 1.83 -2.63 -4.39
CA ARG A 321 1.24 -3.67 -5.26
C ARG A 321 2.25 -4.76 -5.64
N ASP A 322 3.54 -4.45 -5.56
CA ASP A 322 4.64 -5.43 -5.65
C ASP A 322 4.68 -6.43 -4.48
N GLY A 323 3.94 -6.16 -3.39
CA GLY A 323 3.90 -7.00 -2.19
C GLY A 323 4.94 -6.64 -1.13
N LEU A 324 5.78 -5.62 -1.37
CA LEU A 324 6.75 -5.15 -0.39
C LEU A 324 6.06 -4.38 0.76
N PRO A 325 6.68 -4.32 1.95
CA PRO A 325 6.16 -3.52 3.05
C PRO A 325 5.95 -2.07 2.63
N SER A 326 4.74 -1.57 2.87
CA SER A 326 4.37 -0.19 2.59
C SER A 326 3.43 0.35 3.67
N VAL A 327 3.33 1.67 3.79
CA VAL A 327 2.57 2.33 4.86
C VAL A 327 1.43 3.19 4.32
N CYS A 328 0.30 3.17 5.01
CA CYS A 328 -0.86 4.00 4.72
C CYS A 328 -1.24 4.80 5.98
N TRP A 329 -1.14 6.12 5.90
CA TRP A 329 -1.50 7.04 6.98
C TRP A 329 -2.75 7.84 6.63
N LEU A 330 -3.70 7.92 7.55
CA LEU A 330 -4.87 8.79 7.45
C LEU A 330 -4.80 9.86 8.53
N TYR A 331 -4.66 11.11 8.11
CA TYR A 331 -4.75 12.28 8.97
C TYR A 331 -6.16 12.86 8.92
N TYR A 332 -6.79 13.07 10.06
CA TYR A 332 -8.13 13.63 10.11
C TYR A 332 -8.27 14.72 11.16
N GLN A 333 -9.23 15.61 10.94
CA GLN A 333 -9.75 16.52 11.96
C GLN A 333 -11.27 16.35 12.05
N ARG A 334 -11.87 16.66 13.21
CA ARG A 334 -13.32 16.49 13.40
C ARG A 334 -14.18 17.32 12.46
N SER A 335 -13.68 18.47 11.98
CA SER A 335 -14.37 19.28 10.97
C SER A 335 -14.48 18.57 9.62
N ASP A 336 -13.68 17.55 9.32
CA ASP A 336 -13.87 16.75 8.11
C ASP A 336 -15.19 15.97 8.13
N PHE A 337 -15.74 15.67 9.31
CA PHE A 337 -17.00 14.94 9.46
C PHE A 337 -18.24 15.78 9.13
N THR A 338 -18.12 17.11 8.99
CA THR A 338 -19.24 17.98 8.59
C THR A 338 -19.49 17.94 7.08
N LYS A 339 -18.58 17.35 6.29
CA LYS A 339 -18.67 17.23 4.82
C LYS A 339 -19.71 16.19 4.36
N ALA A 340 -20.36 15.47 5.28
CA ALA A 340 -21.37 14.45 4.96
C ALA A 340 -22.53 14.99 4.10
N ASP A 341 -23.05 16.17 4.45
CA ASP A 341 -24.18 16.78 3.74
C ASP A 341 -23.79 17.22 2.33
N PHE A 342 -22.54 17.68 2.16
CA PHE A 342 -21.99 18.04 0.86
C PHE A 342 -21.96 16.84 -0.10
N TYR A 343 -21.48 15.67 0.36
CA TYR A 343 -21.45 14.45 -0.47
C TYR A 343 -22.84 13.94 -0.84
N CYS A 344 -23.88 14.32 -0.09
CA CYS A 344 -25.26 13.90 -0.36
C CYS A 344 -26.06 14.91 -1.20
N ALA A 345 -25.50 16.08 -1.51
CA ALA A 345 -26.25 17.20 -2.09
C ALA A 345 -26.82 16.91 -3.49
N GLU A 346 -26.09 16.14 -4.31
CA GLU A 346 -26.45 15.86 -5.71
C GLU A 346 -27.41 14.66 -5.86
N THR A 347 -27.62 13.88 -4.79
CA THR A 347 -28.39 12.63 -4.87
C THR A 347 -29.88 12.85 -4.63
N LYS A 348 -30.70 12.64 -5.66
CA LYS A 348 -32.18 12.75 -5.58
C LYS A 348 -32.86 11.51 -4.99
N ASN A 349 -32.21 10.34 -5.02
CA ASN A 349 -32.78 9.07 -4.54
C ASN A 349 -32.49 8.86 -3.04
N GLY A 350 -33.53 8.74 -2.22
CA GLY A 350 -33.40 8.55 -0.77
C GLY A 350 -32.62 7.31 -0.34
N ALA A 351 -32.73 6.21 -1.10
CA ALA A 351 -32.02 4.97 -0.78
C ALA A 351 -30.52 5.05 -1.13
N GLN A 352 -30.17 5.72 -2.24
CA GLN A 352 -28.78 5.99 -2.62
C GLN A 352 -28.12 6.98 -1.65
N ARG A 353 -28.84 8.05 -1.27
CA ARG A 353 -28.39 9.00 -0.24
C ARG A 353 -28.07 8.30 1.07
N LYS A 354 -28.91 7.35 1.49
CA LYS A 354 -28.66 6.53 2.68
C LYS A 354 -27.38 5.70 2.53
N ALA A 355 -27.15 5.05 1.38
CA ALA A 355 -25.95 4.25 1.15
C ALA A 355 -24.66 5.08 1.18
N ILE A 356 -24.67 6.27 0.56
CA ILE A 356 -23.54 7.22 0.60
C ILE A 356 -23.24 7.63 2.05
N MET A 357 -24.30 7.96 2.81
CA MET A 357 -24.15 8.33 4.21
C MET A 357 -23.62 7.17 5.06
N ASP A 358 -24.16 5.96 4.89
CA ASP A 358 -23.72 4.77 5.62
C ASP A 358 -22.23 4.46 5.36
N SER A 359 -21.77 4.62 4.12
CA SER A 359 -20.34 4.46 3.78
C SER A 359 -19.47 5.58 4.38
N PHE A 360 -19.90 6.84 4.31
CA PHE A 360 -19.18 7.95 4.95
C PHE A 360 -19.07 7.75 6.47
N MET A 361 -20.13 7.26 7.10
CA MET A 361 -20.14 6.91 8.52
C MET A 361 -19.17 5.78 8.85
N ALA A 362 -19.01 4.81 7.94
CA ALA A 362 -18.01 3.77 8.10
C ALA A 362 -16.58 4.34 8.05
N ALA A 363 -16.31 5.30 7.15
CA ALA A 363 -15.04 6.04 7.12
C ALA A 363 -14.81 6.85 8.42
N GLN A 364 -15.83 7.54 8.92
CA GLN A 364 -15.76 8.26 10.20
C GLN A 364 -15.43 7.31 11.37
N LYS A 365 -16.11 6.16 11.45
CA LYS A 365 -15.83 5.13 12.45
C LYS A 365 -14.40 4.60 12.30
N TYR A 366 -13.96 4.33 11.09
CA TYR A 366 -12.59 3.89 10.82
C TYR A 366 -11.55 4.87 11.38
N CYS A 367 -11.80 6.18 11.34
CA CYS A 367 -10.91 7.18 11.94
C CYS A 367 -10.90 7.15 13.48
N LEU A 368 -12.06 6.93 14.10
CA LEU A 368 -12.28 7.15 15.54
C LEU A 368 -12.05 5.90 16.41
N LEU A 369 -12.28 4.71 15.88
CA LEU A 369 -12.28 3.48 16.68
C LEU A 369 -10.86 2.99 17.02
N ALA A 370 -10.71 2.39 18.21
CA ALA A 370 -9.48 1.75 18.67
C ALA A 370 -9.38 0.25 18.29
N THR A 371 -10.32 -0.26 17.49
CA THR A 371 -10.28 -1.64 16.98
C THR A 371 -9.20 -1.80 15.90
N CYS A 372 -8.67 -3.02 15.70
CA CYS A 372 -7.73 -3.29 14.61
C CYS A 372 -8.24 -2.74 13.27
N ARG A 373 -7.45 -1.84 12.65
CA ARG A 373 -7.80 -1.16 11.39
C ARG A 373 -8.09 -2.16 10.28
N ARG A 374 -7.21 -3.16 10.14
CA ARG A 374 -7.33 -4.20 9.12
C ARG A 374 -8.59 -5.04 9.31
N ARG A 375 -8.87 -5.50 10.53
CA ARG A 375 -10.09 -6.26 10.84
C ARG A 375 -11.35 -5.45 10.50
N PHE A 376 -11.36 -4.15 10.81
CA PHE A 376 -12.47 -3.27 10.46
C PHE A 376 -12.69 -3.19 8.94
N LEU A 377 -11.61 -3.04 8.14
CA LEU A 377 -11.71 -3.02 6.67
C LEU A 377 -12.23 -4.35 6.12
N LEU A 378 -11.70 -5.48 6.58
CA LEU A 378 -12.13 -6.81 6.12
C LEU A 378 -13.62 -7.05 6.43
N GLN A 379 -14.03 -6.77 7.66
CA GLN A 379 -15.42 -6.93 8.10
C GLN A 379 -16.37 -6.08 7.25
N TYR A 380 -15.98 -4.86 6.90
CA TYR A 380 -16.79 -3.99 6.03
C TYR A 380 -17.05 -4.60 4.66
N PHE A 381 -16.07 -5.29 4.07
CA PHE A 381 -16.21 -5.97 2.78
C PHE A 381 -16.76 -7.41 2.89
N GLY A 382 -17.21 -7.82 4.07
CA GLY A 382 -17.82 -9.13 4.30
C GLY A 382 -16.84 -10.28 4.55
N GLU A 383 -15.58 -9.97 4.89
CA GLU A 383 -14.58 -10.95 5.30
C GLU A 383 -14.39 -10.92 6.82
N GLU A 384 -14.79 -11.99 7.50
CA GLU A 384 -14.60 -12.12 8.94
C GLU A 384 -13.18 -12.59 9.29
N ARG A 385 -12.66 -12.07 10.41
CA ARG A 385 -11.36 -12.44 10.94
C ARG A 385 -11.40 -12.48 12.46
N ASP A 386 -11.00 -13.62 13.02
CA ASP A 386 -11.06 -13.86 14.47
C ASP A 386 -10.02 -13.09 15.28
N SER A 387 -8.88 -12.75 14.67
CA SER A 387 -7.76 -12.11 15.35
C SER A 387 -7.45 -10.72 14.82
N ASP A 388 -6.93 -9.87 15.71
CA ASP A 388 -6.28 -8.62 15.31
C ASP A 388 -5.02 -8.89 14.46
N CYS A 389 -4.58 -7.90 13.67
CA CYS A 389 -3.54 -8.09 12.67
C CYS A 389 -2.09 -7.98 13.19
N GLY A 390 -1.86 -7.35 14.35
CA GLY A 390 -0.51 -7.11 14.87
C GLY A 390 0.31 -6.06 14.11
N ASN A 391 -0.21 -5.46 13.03
CA ASN A 391 0.55 -4.60 12.10
C ASN A 391 -0.21 -3.31 11.69
N CYS A 392 -1.03 -2.76 12.58
CA CYS A 392 -1.66 -1.45 12.39
C CYS A 392 -1.44 -0.63 13.65
N ASP A 393 -1.59 0.70 13.57
CA ASP A 393 -1.42 1.62 14.69
C ASP A 393 -2.10 1.14 15.99
N ASN A 394 -3.36 0.69 15.92
CA ASN A 394 -4.12 0.22 17.08
C ASN A 394 -3.60 -1.13 17.64
N CYS A 395 -2.93 -1.93 16.83
CA CYS A 395 -2.33 -3.21 17.25
C CYS A 395 -0.89 -3.05 17.75
N THR A 396 -0.15 -2.08 17.22
CA THR A 396 1.26 -1.82 17.57
C THR A 396 1.40 -0.82 18.70
N ALA A 397 0.40 0.04 18.93
CA ALA A 397 0.39 0.93 20.09
C ALA A 397 0.41 0.11 21.38
N VAL A 398 1.15 0.61 22.37
CA VAL A 398 1.07 0.09 23.74
C VAL A 398 -0.39 0.15 24.15
N LYS A 399 -0.96 -0.99 24.56
CA LYS A 399 -2.36 -1.06 24.99
C LYS A 399 -2.52 -0.24 26.27
N ASN A 400 -2.80 1.05 26.12
CA ASN A 400 -3.14 1.99 27.20
C ASN A 400 -4.57 1.69 27.63
N VAL A 401 -4.71 0.60 28.37
CA VAL A 401 -5.96 0.12 28.91
C VAL A 401 -6.19 0.82 30.24
N ARG A 402 -7.31 1.52 30.36
CA ARG A 402 -7.67 2.28 31.57
C ARG A 402 -9.08 1.92 32.00
N ASP A 403 -9.30 1.90 33.31
CA ASP A 403 -10.66 1.88 33.85
C ASP A 403 -11.32 3.25 33.59
N LEU A 404 -12.33 3.26 32.72
CA LEU A 404 -13.10 4.45 32.34
C LEU A 404 -14.52 4.39 32.94
N SER A 405 -14.73 3.61 34.01
CA SER A 405 -16.05 3.44 34.65
C SER A 405 -16.66 4.77 35.08
N LYS A 406 -15.84 5.64 35.71
CA LYS A 406 -16.30 6.93 36.25
C LYS A 406 -16.76 7.85 35.12
N GLU A 407 -15.92 8.04 34.11
CA GLU A 407 -16.18 8.92 32.98
C GLU A 407 -17.35 8.39 32.15
N THR A 408 -17.41 7.06 31.95
CA THR A 408 -18.56 6.42 31.28
C THR A 408 -19.85 6.63 32.06
N PHE A 409 -19.84 6.45 33.38
CA PHE A 409 -21.01 6.70 34.22
C PHE A 409 -21.48 8.15 34.12
N LEU A 410 -20.56 9.11 34.15
CA LEU A 410 -20.87 10.53 33.98
C LEU A 410 -21.57 10.79 32.64
N LEU A 411 -20.99 10.29 31.54
CA LEU A 411 -21.50 10.52 30.19
C LEU A 411 -22.84 9.84 29.93
N LEU A 412 -22.98 8.54 30.27
CA LEU A 412 -24.23 7.81 30.10
C LEU A 412 -25.36 8.41 30.94
N SER A 413 -25.09 8.78 32.19
CA SER A 413 -26.08 9.39 33.09
C SER A 413 -26.51 10.77 32.59
N CYS A 414 -25.59 11.57 32.03
CA CYS A 414 -25.91 12.86 31.44
C CYS A 414 -26.79 12.68 30.19
N ILE A 415 -26.40 11.80 29.26
CA ILE A 415 -27.19 11.51 28.04
C ILE A 415 -28.62 11.04 28.40
N LYS A 416 -28.73 10.15 29.41
CA LYS A 416 -30.02 9.68 29.92
C LYS A 416 -30.86 10.81 30.52
N SER A 417 -30.24 11.67 31.34
CA SER A 417 -30.90 12.83 31.97
C SER A 417 -31.35 13.88 30.96
N CYS A 418 -30.64 14.01 29.83
CA CYS A 418 -31.05 14.85 28.69
C CYS A 418 -32.08 14.17 27.76
N GLY A 419 -32.62 13.01 28.16
CA GLY A 419 -33.69 12.29 27.46
C GLY A 419 -33.28 11.59 26.17
N GLY A 420 -31.98 11.52 25.83
CA GLY A 420 -31.48 10.90 24.59
C GLY A 420 -31.95 11.59 23.30
N ARG A 421 -32.34 12.87 23.38
CA ARG A 421 -32.88 13.67 22.27
C ARG A 421 -31.86 14.63 21.67
N TRP A 422 -30.58 14.39 21.90
CA TRP A 422 -29.51 15.28 21.45
C TRP A 422 -28.32 14.48 20.91
N GLY A 423 -27.56 15.09 20.00
CA GLY A 423 -26.22 14.60 19.68
C GLY A 423 -25.24 14.83 20.85
N LEU A 424 -24.05 14.23 20.78
CA LEU A 424 -23.06 14.24 21.88
C LEU A 424 -22.67 15.64 22.39
N ASN A 425 -22.70 16.67 21.55
CA ASN A 425 -22.26 18.01 21.94
C ASN A 425 -23.02 18.56 23.16
N LEU A 426 -24.34 18.42 23.21
CA LEU A 426 -25.13 19.04 24.28
C LEU A 426 -24.91 18.36 25.64
N PRO A 427 -24.97 17.02 25.78
CA PRO A 427 -24.61 16.35 27.02
C PRO A 427 -23.16 16.65 27.46
N ILE A 428 -22.22 16.76 26.52
CA ILE A 428 -20.83 17.12 26.83
C ILE A 428 -20.74 18.56 27.36
N ASP A 429 -21.44 19.51 26.74
CA ASP A 429 -21.47 20.90 27.22
C ASP A 429 -22.08 21.00 28.62
N VAL A 430 -23.11 20.20 28.92
CA VAL A 430 -23.68 20.06 30.28
C VAL A 430 -22.63 19.53 31.26
N LEU A 431 -21.97 18.41 30.94
CA LEU A 431 -20.90 17.83 31.78
C LEU A 431 -19.77 18.82 32.04
N ARG A 432 -19.41 19.63 31.05
CA ARG A 432 -18.34 20.64 31.18
C ARG A 432 -18.79 21.94 31.82
N GLY A 433 -20.08 22.05 32.17
CA GLY A 433 -20.62 23.17 32.95
C GLY A 433 -20.98 24.40 32.12
N SER A 434 -21.22 24.23 30.82
CA SER A 434 -21.69 25.30 29.93
C SER A 434 -23.03 25.88 30.41
N ARG A 435 -23.21 27.18 30.19
CA ARG A 435 -24.46 27.91 30.44
C ARG A 435 -25.06 28.49 29.16
N ALA A 436 -24.80 27.84 28.02
CA ALA A 436 -25.44 28.21 26.76
C ALA A 436 -26.97 28.26 26.92
N LYS A 437 -27.64 29.20 26.25
CA LYS A 437 -29.09 29.44 26.37
C LYS A 437 -29.92 28.15 26.33
N LYS A 438 -29.60 27.27 25.37
CA LYS A 438 -30.25 25.97 25.17
C LYS A 438 -30.15 25.02 26.38
N ILE A 439 -29.09 25.10 27.17
CA ILE A 439 -28.91 24.30 28.40
C ILE A 439 -29.79 24.85 29.52
N VAL A 440 -29.78 26.16 29.70
CA VAL A 440 -30.55 26.86 30.75
C VAL A 440 -32.06 26.76 30.50
N ASP A 441 -32.48 26.97 29.26
CA ASP A 441 -33.90 26.88 28.84
C ASP A 441 -34.49 25.48 29.11
N ASN A 442 -33.65 24.44 29.04
CA ASN A 442 -34.04 23.05 29.32
C ASN A 442 -33.78 22.63 30.79
N ASN A 443 -33.38 23.55 31.67
CA ASN A 443 -32.99 23.30 33.06
C ASN A 443 -31.86 22.25 33.23
N TYR A 444 -31.02 22.05 32.21
CA TYR A 444 -29.93 21.09 32.29
C TYR A 444 -28.74 21.59 33.12
N ASP A 445 -28.68 22.89 33.40
CA ASP A 445 -27.75 23.52 34.35
C ASP A 445 -27.99 23.09 35.81
N LYS A 446 -29.19 22.59 36.12
CA LYS A 446 -29.57 22.09 37.45
C LYS A 446 -29.30 20.59 37.64
N LEU A 447 -28.84 19.88 36.60
CA LEU A 447 -28.54 18.45 36.70
C LEU A 447 -27.33 18.22 37.61
N GLN A 448 -27.36 17.13 38.41
CA GLN A 448 -26.25 16.76 39.29
C GLN A 448 -24.90 16.62 38.57
N MET A 449 -24.95 16.26 37.28
CA MET A 449 -23.78 16.01 36.45
C MET A 449 -23.17 17.29 35.86
N HIS A 450 -23.85 18.44 35.98
CA HIS A 450 -23.40 19.71 35.41
C HIS A 450 -22.04 20.11 35.98
N GLY A 451 -21.08 20.39 35.10
CA GLY A 451 -19.74 20.80 35.49
C GLY A 451 -18.84 19.71 36.11
N ARG A 452 -19.28 18.45 36.21
CA ARG A 452 -18.49 17.33 36.76
C ARG A 452 -17.47 16.72 35.78
N GLY A 453 -17.47 17.16 34.52
CA GLY A 453 -16.55 16.69 33.47
C GLY A 453 -15.58 17.75 32.97
N LYS A 454 -15.29 18.79 33.76
CA LYS A 454 -14.39 19.90 33.38
C LYS A 454 -12.94 19.48 33.17
N ASP A 455 -12.52 18.39 33.82
CA ASP A 455 -11.15 17.87 33.77
C ASP A 455 -10.72 17.44 32.36
N TYR A 456 -11.68 17.17 31.49
CA TYR A 456 -11.44 16.73 30.12
C TYR A 456 -11.95 17.74 29.08
N SER A 457 -11.22 17.82 27.97
CA SER A 457 -11.60 18.63 26.82
C SER A 457 -12.90 18.12 26.19
N PRO A 458 -13.66 18.95 25.45
CA PRO A 458 -14.89 18.48 24.81
C PRO A 458 -14.58 17.43 23.73
N ASN A 459 -13.37 17.47 23.16
CA ASN A 459 -12.91 16.49 22.18
C ASN A 459 -12.60 15.14 22.82
N TRP A 460 -12.04 15.13 24.02
CA TRP A 460 -11.80 13.92 24.79
C TRP A 460 -13.13 13.21 25.12
N TRP A 461 -14.14 13.96 25.57
CA TRP A 461 -15.47 13.41 25.82
C TRP A 461 -16.15 12.86 24.56
N LYS A 462 -15.96 13.51 23.41
CA LYS A 462 -16.45 13.00 22.11
C LYS A 462 -15.76 11.69 21.73
N ALA A 463 -14.46 11.57 22.00
CA ALA A 463 -13.71 10.34 21.74
C ALA A 463 -14.21 9.19 22.63
N LEU A 464 -14.44 9.45 23.92
CA LEU A 464 -15.09 8.49 24.82
C LEU A 464 -16.49 8.11 24.33
N GLY A 465 -17.31 9.08 23.91
CA GLY A 465 -18.62 8.81 23.34
C GLY A 465 -18.56 7.89 22.11
N GLY A 466 -17.58 8.11 21.23
CA GLY A 466 -17.27 7.22 20.09
C GLY A 466 -16.94 5.80 20.53
N LEU A 467 -16.07 5.64 21.52
CA LEU A 467 -15.67 4.36 22.09
C LEU A 467 -16.87 3.60 22.70
N LEU A 468 -17.73 4.31 23.43
CA LEU A 468 -18.94 3.74 24.01
C LEU A 468 -19.98 3.32 22.96
N MET A 469 -20.07 4.02 21.83
CA MET A 469 -20.89 3.57 20.70
C MET A 469 -20.32 2.30 20.07
N ALA A 470 -18.99 2.21 19.93
CA ALA A 470 -18.30 1.05 19.38
C ALA A 470 -18.51 -0.22 20.21
N HIS A 471 -18.47 -0.08 21.53
CA HIS A 471 -18.72 -1.16 22.48
C HIS A 471 -20.21 -1.33 22.83
N GLU A 472 -21.10 -0.71 22.05
CA GLU A 472 -22.56 -0.80 22.16
C GLU A 472 -23.15 -0.34 23.50
N TYR A 473 -22.47 0.50 24.28
CA TYR A 473 -23.04 1.15 25.47
C TYR A 473 -23.93 2.36 25.10
N LEU A 474 -23.61 3.00 23.97
CA LEU A 474 -24.41 4.06 23.37
C LEU A 474 -24.99 3.59 22.03
N LYS A 475 -26.13 4.15 21.66
CA LYS A 475 -26.76 3.95 20.36
C LYS A 475 -27.05 5.30 19.71
N GLU A 476 -26.56 5.48 18.50
CA GLU A 476 -26.93 6.60 17.65
C GLU A 476 -28.20 6.25 16.85
N THR A 477 -29.11 7.21 16.78
CA THR A 477 -30.32 7.15 15.94
C THR A 477 -30.38 8.39 15.07
N VAL A 478 -30.62 8.20 13.78
CA VAL A 478 -30.78 9.28 12.81
C VAL A 478 -32.27 9.45 12.54
N ARG A 479 -32.79 10.67 12.66
CA ARG A 479 -34.10 11.05 12.09
C ARG A 479 -33.90 12.25 11.19
N ASP A 480 -34.32 12.11 9.93
CA ASP A 480 -34.07 13.07 8.86
C ASP A 480 -32.57 13.39 8.73
N THR A 481 -32.16 14.64 9.03
CA THR A 481 -30.76 15.10 9.03
C THR A 481 -30.15 15.16 10.44
N PHE A 482 -30.94 14.97 11.50
CA PHE A 482 -30.48 15.13 12.87
C PHE A 482 -30.04 13.80 13.50
N ARG A 483 -28.89 13.83 14.16
CA ARG A 483 -28.33 12.70 14.90
C ARG A 483 -28.59 12.82 16.38
N PHE A 484 -29.12 11.76 16.97
CA PHE A 484 -29.45 11.66 18.38
C PHE A 484 -28.69 10.51 19.01
N VAL A 485 -28.17 10.72 20.21
CA VAL A 485 -27.46 9.68 20.96
C VAL A 485 -28.26 9.32 22.21
N SER A 486 -28.45 8.02 22.39
CA SER A 486 -29.20 7.43 23.50
C SER A 486 -28.40 6.30 24.16
N VAL A 487 -28.74 5.97 25.40
CA VAL A 487 -28.11 4.86 26.12
C VAL A 487 -28.72 3.54 25.63
N SER A 488 -27.87 2.58 25.24
CA SER A 488 -28.32 1.27 24.77
C SER A 488 -28.80 0.37 25.93
N PRO A 489 -29.41 -0.81 25.66
CA PRO A 489 -29.70 -1.79 26.70
C PRO A 489 -28.46 -2.20 27.52
N LYS A 490 -27.31 -2.35 26.87
CA LYS A 490 -26.03 -2.65 27.52
C LYS A 490 -25.54 -1.49 28.39
N GLY A 491 -25.67 -0.25 27.91
CA GLY A 491 -25.41 0.97 28.69
C GLY A 491 -26.31 1.12 29.91
N LEU A 492 -27.60 0.79 29.78
CA LEU A 492 -28.54 0.81 30.89
C LEU A 492 -28.20 -0.25 31.94
N LYS A 493 -27.82 -1.45 31.49
CA LYS A 493 -27.32 -2.50 32.39
C LYS A 493 -26.09 -2.03 33.17
N PHE A 494 -25.11 -1.41 32.50
CA PHE A 494 -23.95 -0.81 33.14
C PHE A 494 -24.33 0.25 34.18
N LEU A 495 -25.23 1.19 33.84
CA LEU A 495 -25.70 2.22 34.79
C LEU A 495 -26.38 1.62 36.03
N SER A 496 -27.10 0.50 35.89
CA SER A 496 -27.76 -0.17 37.00
C SER A 496 -26.81 -0.91 37.95
N THR A 497 -25.63 -1.31 37.45
CA THR A 497 -24.62 -2.04 38.21
C THR A 497 -23.51 -1.14 38.76
N ALA A 498 -23.23 0.00 38.12
CA ALA A 498 -22.14 0.92 38.48
C ALA A 498 -22.27 1.56 39.88
N GLY A 499 -23.45 1.50 40.52
CA GLY A 499 -23.68 1.99 41.88
C GLY A 499 -23.50 0.94 42.99
N LYS A 500 -23.12 -0.30 42.66
CA LYS A 500 -22.92 -1.39 43.63
C LYS A 500 -21.42 -1.64 43.83
N MET A 501 -21.00 -1.97 45.06
CA MET A 501 -19.57 -2.22 45.41
C MET A 501 -18.91 -3.34 44.59
N ASP A 502 -19.68 -4.22 43.93
CA ASP A 502 -19.20 -5.31 43.06
C ASP A 502 -19.26 -4.97 41.55
N GLY A 503 -19.37 -3.70 41.17
CA GLY A 503 -19.41 -3.29 39.77
C GLY A 503 -18.11 -3.67 39.04
N THR A 504 -18.20 -4.52 38.01
CA THR A 504 -17.04 -4.86 37.18
C THR A 504 -16.49 -3.58 36.53
N PRO A 505 -15.19 -3.27 36.69
CA PRO A 505 -14.60 -2.08 36.10
C PRO A 505 -14.74 -2.13 34.57
N LEU A 506 -15.21 -1.03 33.98
CA LEU A 506 -15.26 -0.85 32.54
C LEU A 506 -13.88 -0.43 32.04
N VAL A 507 -13.08 -1.45 31.82
CA VAL A 507 -11.74 -1.34 31.31
C VAL A 507 -11.78 -1.25 29.79
N LEU A 508 -11.35 -0.11 29.24
CA LEU A 508 -11.34 0.17 27.81
C LEU A 508 -9.96 0.61 27.34
N GLN A 509 -9.64 0.35 26.08
CA GLN A 509 -8.43 0.86 25.43
C GLN A 509 -8.67 2.32 25.02
N LEU A 510 -7.82 3.22 25.51
CA LEU A 510 -7.84 4.64 25.11
C LEU A 510 -7.57 4.76 23.61
N THR A 511 -8.27 5.69 22.94
CA THR A 511 -7.98 6.02 21.54
C THR A 511 -6.71 6.89 21.46
N ALA A 512 -6.02 6.88 20.33
CA ALA A 512 -4.86 7.76 20.09
C ALA A 512 -5.21 9.24 20.35
N GLU A 513 -6.41 9.68 19.92
CA GLU A 513 -6.89 11.05 20.18
C GLU A 513 -7.01 11.35 21.68
N MET A 514 -7.45 10.39 22.50
CA MET A 514 -7.56 10.61 23.95
C MET A 514 -6.18 10.74 24.60
N ILE A 515 -5.21 9.93 24.16
CA ILE A 515 -3.83 9.98 24.65
C ILE A 515 -3.20 11.33 24.27
N ASP A 516 -3.27 11.71 22.99
CA ASP A 516 -2.72 12.97 22.50
C ASP A 516 -3.32 14.17 23.26
N LEU A 517 -4.63 14.18 23.47
CA LEU A 517 -5.32 15.27 24.19
C LEU A 517 -4.97 15.34 25.69
N GLU A 518 -4.57 14.23 26.32
CA GLU A 518 -4.09 14.21 27.70
C GLU A 518 -2.64 14.70 27.81
N GLU A 519 -1.77 14.31 26.87
CA GLU A 519 -0.34 14.67 26.88
C GLU A 519 -0.11 16.16 26.57
N HIS A 520 -0.88 16.74 25.63
CA HIS A 520 -0.78 18.16 25.25
C HIS A 520 -1.29 19.14 26.33
N GLY A 521 -1.93 18.64 27.40
CA GLY A 521 -2.34 19.42 28.56
C GLY A 521 -1.25 19.58 29.63
N SER A 522 -0.14 18.83 29.52
CA SER A 522 1.00 18.91 30.43
C SER A 522 2.20 19.56 29.73
N SER A 523 2.75 20.62 30.32
CA SER A 523 3.87 21.41 29.78
C SER A 523 5.21 20.66 29.86
N GLN A 524 5.31 19.50 29.21
CA GLN A 524 6.58 18.84 28.93
C GLN A 524 6.59 18.39 27.46
N HIS A 525 7.30 19.13 26.64
CA HIS A 525 7.67 18.72 25.28
C HIS A 525 8.45 17.40 25.33
N LYS A 526 7.77 16.28 25.10
CA LYS A 526 8.39 15.12 24.48
C LYS A 526 8.23 15.26 22.98
N GLU A 527 9.33 15.05 22.27
CA GLU A 527 9.38 15.04 20.81
C GLU A 527 8.24 14.16 20.27
N GLY A 528 7.36 14.77 19.47
CA GLY A 528 6.28 14.07 18.80
C GLY A 528 6.84 12.87 18.06
N GLY A 529 6.27 11.70 18.34
CA GLY A 529 6.60 10.48 17.61
C GLY A 529 6.29 10.69 16.14
N GLY A 530 7.33 11.04 15.38
CA GLY A 530 7.27 11.18 13.93
C GLY A 530 6.79 9.88 13.29
N LEU A 531 6.77 9.83 11.96
CA LEU A 531 6.60 8.57 11.25
C LEU A 531 7.79 7.63 11.57
N ASN A 532 7.79 7.01 12.74
CA ASN A 532 8.74 5.96 13.08
C ASN A 532 8.59 4.89 11.99
N PRO A 533 9.71 4.38 11.45
CA PRO A 533 9.65 3.24 10.57
C PRO A 533 8.90 2.13 11.32
N VAL A 534 7.73 1.78 10.80
CA VAL A 534 6.95 0.63 11.24
C VAL A 534 7.90 -0.57 11.19
N PRO A 535 7.85 -1.50 12.18
CA PRO A 535 8.65 -2.70 12.14
C PRO A 535 8.41 -3.40 10.80
N THR A 536 9.44 -3.41 9.97
CA THR A 536 9.51 -4.24 8.78
C THR A 536 9.17 -5.66 9.23
N LEU A 537 8.27 -6.35 8.50
CA LEU A 537 8.15 -7.80 8.62
C LEU A 537 9.57 -8.38 8.66
N GLU A 538 9.94 -9.00 9.78
CA GLU A 538 11.32 -9.29 10.21
C GLU A 538 12.08 -10.24 9.27
N SER A 539 11.48 -10.66 8.16
CA SER A 539 12.15 -11.47 7.16
C SER A 539 12.90 -10.58 6.17
N GLU A 540 14.23 -10.68 6.20
CA GLU A 540 15.22 -10.19 5.21
C GLU A 540 15.80 -8.80 5.48
N LYS A 541 16.57 -8.66 6.56
CA LYS A 541 17.51 -7.54 6.69
C LYS A 541 18.64 -7.71 5.68
N PHE A 542 18.79 -6.75 4.78
CA PHE A 542 20.03 -6.55 4.03
C PHE A 542 21.17 -6.20 4.97
N SER A 543 22.39 -6.59 4.62
CA SER A 543 23.58 -5.92 5.15
C SER A 543 23.60 -4.45 4.72
N GLU A 544 24.43 -3.62 5.36
CA GLU A 544 24.59 -2.22 4.95
C GLU A 544 25.05 -2.11 3.50
N ASP A 545 25.97 -2.98 3.09
CA ASP A 545 26.50 -3.01 1.72
C ASP A 545 25.49 -3.57 0.72
N GLU A 546 24.66 -4.55 1.09
CA GLU A 546 23.54 -4.99 0.24
C GLU A 546 22.49 -3.89 0.06
N THR A 547 22.27 -3.06 1.09
CA THR A 547 21.39 -1.89 1.00
C THR A 547 21.97 -0.85 0.04
N LYS A 548 23.28 -0.58 0.12
CA LYS A 548 23.99 0.29 -0.83
C LYS A 548 23.89 -0.25 -2.26
N LEU A 549 24.18 -1.54 -2.45
CA LEU A 549 24.08 -2.20 -3.76
C LEU A 549 22.67 -2.10 -4.34
N TYR A 550 21.65 -2.38 -3.53
CA TYR A 550 20.25 -2.25 -3.92
C TYR A 550 19.93 -0.82 -4.41
N GLN A 551 20.33 0.21 -3.66
CA GLN A 551 20.13 1.61 -4.05
C GLN A 551 20.87 1.98 -5.34
N MET A 552 22.10 1.49 -5.51
CA MET A 552 22.85 1.71 -6.75
C MET A 552 22.18 1.00 -7.95
N LEU A 553 21.64 -0.20 -7.77
CA LEU A 553 20.91 -0.91 -8.82
C LEU A 553 19.57 -0.27 -9.18
N LEU A 554 18.87 0.35 -8.21
CA LEU A 554 17.70 1.18 -8.49
C LEU A 554 18.06 2.34 -9.42
N ASN A 555 19.20 3.01 -9.17
CA ASN A 555 19.70 4.08 -10.04
C ASN A 555 20.09 3.59 -11.43
N VAL A 556 20.69 2.40 -11.56
CA VAL A 556 20.98 1.77 -12.86
C VAL A 556 19.69 1.55 -13.64
N ARG A 557 18.66 0.98 -13.00
CA ARG A 557 17.33 0.77 -13.62
C ARG A 557 16.69 2.10 -14.03
N MET A 558 16.78 3.12 -13.18
CA MET A 558 16.22 4.45 -13.45
C MET A 558 16.87 5.08 -14.69
N LYS A 559 18.20 5.11 -14.78
CA LYS A 559 18.93 5.65 -15.94
C LYS A 559 18.55 4.93 -17.23
N LEU A 560 18.53 3.60 -17.19
CA LEU A 560 18.11 2.78 -18.33
C LEU A 560 16.67 3.07 -18.77
N ALA A 561 15.77 3.31 -17.82
CA ALA A 561 14.38 3.66 -18.10
C ALA A 561 14.25 5.05 -18.75
N GLN A 562 15.05 6.02 -18.30
CA GLN A 562 15.10 7.36 -18.90
C GLN A 562 15.60 7.29 -20.35
N ASP A 563 16.67 6.55 -20.62
CA ASP A 563 17.25 6.40 -21.97
C ASP A 563 16.26 5.81 -22.98
N ILE A 564 15.35 4.94 -22.53
CA ILE A 564 14.35 4.26 -23.37
C ILE A 564 12.99 4.99 -23.34
N GLY A 565 12.82 5.98 -22.45
CA GLY A 565 11.57 6.73 -22.29
C GLY A 565 10.43 5.91 -21.65
N THR A 566 10.74 4.97 -20.75
CA THR A 566 9.78 4.09 -20.07
C THR A 566 9.81 4.27 -18.55
N ALA A 567 8.85 3.70 -17.83
CA ALA A 567 8.87 3.66 -16.36
C ALA A 567 9.90 2.63 -15.83
N PRO A 568 10.62 2.90 -14.72
CA PRO A 568 11.59 1.97 -14.16
C PRO A 568 11.02 0.60 -13.80
N TYR A 569 9.84 0.56 -13.18
CA TYR A 569 9.17 -0.70 -12.81
C TYR A 569 8.74 -1.54 -14.02
N ALA A 570 8.60 -0.94 -15.21
CA ALA A 570 8.25 -1.66 -16.43
C ALA A 570 9.43 -2.48 -16.99
N ILE A 571 10.66 -2.11 -16.65
CA ILE A 571 11.86 -2.91 -16.95
C ILE A 571 11.89 -4.15 -16.04
N CYS A 572 11.89 -3.93 -14.73
CA CYS A 572 11.72 -4.98 -13.73
C CYS A 572 11.29 -4.38 -12.38
N GLY A 573 10.52 -5.12 -11.58
CA GLY A 573 10.01 -4.64 -10.29
C GLY A 573 11.06 -4.63 -9.17
N ASP A 574 10.78 -3.91 -8.09
CA ASP A 574 11.71 -3.73 -6.95
C ASP A 574 12.12 -5.03 -6.28
N GLN A 575 11.21 -5.99 -6.17
CA GLN A 575 11.53 -7.32 -5.66
C GLN A 575 12.62 -8.01 -6.50
N THR A 576 12.61 -7.80 -7.82
CA THR A 576 13.62 -8.33 -8.74
C THR A 576 14.98 -7.70 -8.45
N ILE A 577 15.03 -6.37 -8.28
CA ILE A 577 16.26 -5.64 -7.94
C ILE A 577 16.79 -6.04 -6.55
N ARG A 578 15.89 -6.25 -5.58
CA ARG A 578 16.27 -6.82 -4.27
C ARG A 578 16.90 -8.19 -4.44
N ASN A 579 16.32 -9.05 -5.27
CA ASN A 579 16.89 -10.37 -5.54
C ASN A 579 18.23 -10.27 -6.25
N PHE A 580 18.45 -9.28 -7.14
CA PHE A 580 19.77 -9.03 -7.74
C PHE A 580 20.80 -8.64 -6.68
N ALA A 581 20.45 -7.77 -5.74
CA ALA A 581 21.35 -7.36 -4.66
C ALA A 581 21.74 -8.54 -3.73
N LYS A 582 20.81 -9.48 -3.48
CA LYS A 582 21.09 -10.69 -2.68
C LYS A 582 21.90 -11.74 -3.41
N THR A 583 21.43 -12.10 -4.61
CA THR A 583 21.97 -13.25 -5.34
C THR A 583 23.20 -12.88 -6.14
N ARG A 584 23.36 -11.61 -6.53
CA ARG A 584 24.52 -11.09 -7.29
C ARG A 584 24.89 -11.98 -8.48
N PRO A 585 23.94 -12.17 -9.43
CA PRO A 585 24.09 -13.12 -10.53
C PRO A 585 25.22 -12.73 -11.48
N SER A 586 26.16 -13.66 -11.70
CA SER A 586 27.32 -13.46 -12.59
C SER A 586 27.05 -13.78 -14.06
N THR A 587 25.96 -14.48 -14.37
CA THR A 587 25.66 -14.96 -15.74
C THR A 587 24.19 -14.78 -16.11
N GLY A 588 23.91 -14.70 -17.42
CA GLY A 588 22.54 -14.57 -17.92
C GLY A 588 21.63 -15.75 -17.54
N ALA A 589 22.17 -16.97 -17.49
CA ALA A 589 21.42 -18.15 -17.06
C ALA A 589 20.98 -18.04 -15.60
N ARG A 590 21.85 -17.57 -14.71
CA ARG A 590 21.53 -17.39 -13.29
C ARG A 590 20.57 -16.22 -13.07
N LEU A 591 20.72 -15.14 -13.84
CA LEU A 591 19.78 -14.02 -13.87
C LEU A 591 18.37 -14.50 -14.27
N ALA A 592 18.25 -15.42 -15.23
CA ALA A 592 16.97 -15.96 -15.71
C ALA A 592 16.18 -16.74 -14.65
N HIS A 593 16.86 -17.29 -13.64
CA HIS A 593 16.21 -17.99 -12.54
C HIS A 593 15.56 -17.06 -11.50
N ILE A 594 15.87 -15.75 -11.55
CA ILE A 594 15.33 -14.78 -10.61
C ILE A 594 13.88 -14.45 -10.98
N ASP A 595 12.99 -14.51 -9.99
CA ASP A 595 11.59 -14.15 -10.19
C ASP A 595 11.43 -12.67 -10.53
N GLY A 596 10.62 -12.39 -11.56
CA GLY A 596 10.45 -11.08 -12.19
C GLY A 596 11.31 -10.88 -13.44
N VAL A 597 12.30 -11.74 -13.69
CA VAL A 597 13.09 -11.74 -14.94
C VAL A 597 12.36 -12.55 -16.00
N ASN A 598 11.93 -11.86 -17.06
CA ASN A 598 11.25 -12.46 -18.22
C ASN A 598 12.20 -12.62 -19.42
N GLN A 599 11.77 -13.33 -20.47
CA GLN A 599 12.61 -13.58 -21.65
C GLN A 599 13.00 -12.30 -22.39
N HIS A 600 12.09 -11.33 -22.49
CA HIS A 600 12.36 -10.05 -23.13
C HIS A 600 13.45 -9.27 -22.37
N PHE A 601 13.40 -9.25 -21.04
CA PHE A 601 14.42 -8.67 -20.18
C PHE A 601 15.78 -9.32 -20.41
N ILE A 602 15.84 -10.66 -20.48
CA ILE A 602 17.09 -11.38 -20.73
C ILE A 602 17.69 -10.96 -22.07
N SER A 603 16.87 -10.89 -23.11
CA SER A 603 17.36 -10.55 -24.46
C SER A 603 17.89 -9.12 -24.57
N ARG A 604 17.33 -8.19 -23.81
CA ARG A 604 17.56 -6.74 -24.02
C ARG A 604 18.42 -6.09 -22.94
N PHE A 605 18.36 -6.58 -21.70
CA PHE A 605 18.92 -5.89 -20.53
C PHE A 605 19.92 -6.72 -19.72
N SER A 606 20.05 -8.03 -19.97
CA SER A 606 20.88 -8.92 -19.15
C SER A 606 22.35 -8.48 -19.09
N GLY A 607 22.97 -8.12 -20.22
CA GLY A 607 24.36 -7.66 -20.27
C GLY A 607 24.60 -6.41 -19.41
N ILE A 608 23.70 -5.41 -19.50
CA ILE A 608 23.80 -4.16 -18.74
C ILE A 608 23.75 -4.43 -17.24
N PHE A 609 22.78 -5.25 -16.79
CA PHE A 609 22.64 -5.56 -15.37
C PHE A 609 23.79 -6.41 -14.84
N ILE A 610 24.24 -7.44 -15.57
CA ILE A 610 25.36 -8.29 -15.12
C ILE A 610 26.65 -7.48 -14.98
N GLN A 611 26.94 -6.59 -15.93
CA GLN A 611 28.11 -5.71 -15.88
C GLN A 611 28.06 -4.80 -14.64
N ASN A 612 26.92 -4.12 -14.40
CA ASN A 612 26.75 -3.25 -13.25
C ASN A 612 26.79 -4.03 -11.92
N ILE A 613 26.10 -5.18 -11.83
CA ILE A 613 26.14 -6.03 -10.62
C ILE A 613 27.57 -6.45 -10.32
N THR A 614 28.33 -6.88 -11.32
CA THR A 614 29.74 -7.30 -11.18
C THR A 614 30.62 -6.15 -10.69
N GLN A 615 30.51 -4.98 -11.32
CA GLN A 615 31.30 -3.81 -10.96
C GLN A 615 30.95 -3.32 -9.55
N LEU A 616 29.67 -3.09 -9.26
CA LEU A 616 29.19 -2.55 -8.00
C LEU A 616 29.45 -3.50 -6.83
N SER A 617 29.29 -4.81 -7.05
CA SER A 617 29.63 -5.80 -6.02
C SER A 617 31.13 -5.79 -5.71
N LYS A 618 31.99 -5.60 -6.73
CA LYS A 618 33.44 -5.46 -6.53
C LYS A 618 33.80 -4.19 -5.75
N GLU A 619 33.16 -3.06 -6.06
CA GLU A 619 33.35 -1.79 -5.33
C GLU A 619 32.95 -1.89 -3.86
N LEU A 620 31.91 -2.68 -3.56
CA LEU A 620 31.39 -2.92 -2.21
C LEU A 620 32.00 -4.15 -1.52
N ASN A 621 33.00 -4.80 -2.12
CA ASN A 621 33.61 -6.04 -1.62
C ASN A 621 32.61 -7.19 -1.35
N LEU A 622 31.52 -7.25 -2.12
CA LEU A 622 30.50 -8.29 -2.05
C LEU A 622 30.83 -9.43 -3.01
N PRO A 623 30.85 -10.70 -2.56
CA PRO A 623 31.09 -11.83 -3.43
C PRO A 623 29.92 -12.03 -4.39
N LEU A 624 30.24 -12.28 -5.66
CA LEU A 624 29.27 -12.76 -6.64
C LEU A 624 28.88 -14.21 -6.34
N ASP A 625 27.77 -14.65 -6.92
CA ASP A 625 27.30 -16.04 -6.84
C ASP A 625 28.29 -17.10 -7.37
N ASN A 626 29.35 -16.70 -8.05
CA ASN A 626 30.40 -17.57 -8.59
C ASN A 626 31.72 -17.48 -7.81
N SER A 627 31.81 -16.69 -6.74
CA SER A 627 33.00 -16.73 -5.88
C SER A 627 33.13 -18.12 -5.24
N PRO A 628 34.33 -18.73 -5.21
CA PRO A 628 34.51 -20.03 -4.60
C PRO A 628 34.09 -19.95 -3.14
N MET A 629 33.12 -20.77 -2.75
CA MET A 629 32.98 -21.10 -1.33
C MET A 629 34.31 -21.71 -0.87
N PRO A 630 34.75 -21.47 0.38
CA PRO A 630 35.76 -22.34 0.97
C PRO A 630 35.28 -23.80 0.83
N PRO A 631 36.18 -24.75 0.57
CA PRO A 631 35.83 -26.01 -0.08
C PRO A 631 34.80 -26.80 0.74
N PRO A 632 33.70 -27.28 0.13
CA PRO A 632 33.19 -28.59 0.49
C PRO A 632 34.19 -29.62 -0.06
N THR A 633 34.71 -30.49 0.80
CA THR A 633 35.51 -31.64 0.37
C THR A 633 34.68 -32.50 -0.58
N ASN A 634 35.16 -32.62 -1.82
CA ASN A 634 34.54 -33.35 -2.93
C ASN A 634 34.06 -34.75 -2.54
N PRO A 635 33.12 -35.29 -3.32
CA PRO A 635 33.50 -36.51 -4.00
C PRO A 635 33.34 -36.41 -5.52
N VAL A 636 34.29 -37.09 -6.14
CA VAL A 636 34.46 -37.39 -7.56
C VAL A 636 33.23 -38.10 -8.11
N VAL A 637 32.85 -37.73 -9.34
CA VAL A 637 31.86 -38.42 -10.14
C VAL A 637 32.48 -39.71 -10.71
N GLU A 638 31.94 -40.87 -10.34
CA GLU A 638 32.03 -42.08 -11.16
C GLU A 638 30.63 -42.48 -11.64
N ASN A 639 30.54 -42.73 -12.96
CA ASN A 639 29.35 -43.18 -13.68
C ASN A 639 28.89 -44.55 -13.22
N ILE A 640 27.61 -44.74 -12.86
CA ILE A 640 26.92 -46.02 -13.07
C ILE A 640 25.46 -45.79 -13.47
N ALA A 641 25.13 -46.25 -14.67
CA ALA A 641 23.77 -46.43 -15.17
C ALA A 641 23.04 -47.55 -14.41
N GLY A 642 21.74 -47.38 -14.18
CA GLY A 642 20.85 -48.48 -13.79
C GLY A 642 19.83 -48.09 -12.71
N LEU A 643 18.57 -47.91 -13.11
CA LEU A 643 17.46 -48.06 -12.18
C LEU A 643 17.46 -49.47 -11.58
N PRO A 644 17.10 -49.60 -10.30
CA PRO A 644 15.92 -50.41 -9.99
C PRO A 644 14.86 -49.66 -9.19
N LYS A 645 13.61 -50.10 -9.39
CA LYS A 645 12.37 -49.71 -8.71
C LYS A 645 12.44 -49.91 -7.18
N PRO A 646 11.55 -49.25 -6.41
CA PRO A 646 11.69 -49.13 -4.96
C PRO A 646 11.46 -50.47 -4.27
N VAL A 647 12.33 -50.78 -3.31
CA VAL A 647 12.09 -51.82 -2.31
C VAL A 647 11.56 -51.13 -1.06
N GLN A 648 10.26 -51.31 -0.80
CA GLN A 648 9.70 -51.12 0.52
C GLN A 648 10.33 -52.15 1.45
N ASN A 649 10.92 -51.72 2.56
CA ASN A 649 11.02 -52.53 3.78
C ASN A 649 11.22 -51.64 5.01
N ASN A 650 10.23 -51.72 5.90
CA ASN A 650 10.27 -51.64 7.36
C ASN A 650 10.99 -50.46 8.04
N LEU A 651 10.21 -49.44 8.40
CA LEU A 651 10.43 -48.65 9.63
C LEU A 651 9.25 -48.87 10.61
N PRO A 652 9.46 -48.75 11.93
CA PRO A 652 8.55 -49.26 12.96
C PRO A 652 7.22 -48.49 13.03
N GLY A 653 6.10 -49.23 13.13
CA GLY A 653 4.73 -48.71 13.09
C GLY A 653 4.23 -47.95 14.32
N ILE A 654 5.06 -47.10 14.96
CA ILE A 654 4.66 -46.30 16.14
C ILE A 654 4.89 -44.79 15.94
N LEU A 655 5.47 -44.35 14.81
CA LEU A 655 5.69 -42.92 14.55
C LEU A 655 4.48 -42.27 13.84
N GLY A 656 3.95 -41.19 14.41
CA GLY A 656 2.94 -40.38 13.72
C GLY A 656 3.46 -39.75 12.43
N ASP A 657 2.63 -39.73 11.38
CA ASP A 657 2.96 -39.30 10.01
C ASP A 657 3.69 -37.93 9.93
N ALA A 658 3.30 -37.00 10.81
CA ALA A 658 3.93 -35.68 10.89
C ALA A 658 5.39 -35.70 11.40
N LYS A 659 5.75 -36.66 12.27
CA LYS A 659 7.11 -36.80 12.81
C LYS A 659 8.04 -37.44 11.78
N LEU A 660 7.55 -38.48 11.11
CA LEU A 660 8.29 -39.17 10.05
C LEU A 660 8.55 -38.22 8.88
N THR A 661 7.53 -37.47 8.45
CA THR A 661 7.67 -36.46 7.39
C THR A 661 8.69 -35.38 7.75
N ALA A 662 8.68 -34.87 9.00
CA ALA A 662 9.63 -33.86 9.43
C ALA A 662 11.07 -34.40 9.43
N TRP A 663 11.27 -35.64 9.91
CA TRP A 663 12.57 -36.31 9.88
C TRP A 663 13.04 -36.59 8.45
N GLU A 664 12.17 -37.07 7.54
CA GLU A 664 12.56 -37.34 6.16
C GLU A 664 12.95 -36.08 5.39
N LEU A 665 12.19 -34.99 5.55
CA LEU A 665 12.52 -33.70 4.93
C LEU A 665 13.85 -33.14 5.47
N TRP A 666 14.12 -33.35 6.75
CA TRP A 666 15.38 -32.93 7.36
C TRP A 666 16.55 -33.81 6.91
N GLN A 667 16.48 -35.12 7.12
CA GLN A 667 17.58 -36.08 6.92
C GLN A 667 17.82 -36.39 5.43
N LYS A 668 16.78 -36.61 4.63
CA LYS A 668 16.92 -37.04 3.22
C LYS A 668 16.95 -35.88 2.23
N GLN A 669 16.29 -34.75 2.54
CA GLN A 669 16.22 -33.58 1.65
C GLN A 669 17.03 -32.38 2.13
N GLU A 670 17.75 -32.51 3.25
CA GLU A 670 18.61 -31.47 3.81
C GLU A 670 17.91 -30.12 4.06
N PHE A 671 16.61 -30.14 4.37
CA PHE A 671 15.89 -28.91 4.69
C PHE A 671 16.24 -28.42 6.10
N SER A 672 16.31 -27.10 6.27
CA SER A 672 16.42 -26.48 7.60
C SER A 672 15.11 -26.59 8.38
N PHE A 673 15.16 -26.47 9.72
CA PHE A 673 13.96 -26.44 10.56
C PHE A 673 12.93 -25.40 10.10
N LEU A 674 13.40 -24.20 9.71
CA LEU A 674 12.56 -23.14 9.15
C LEU A 674 11.88 -23.59 7.86
N LYS A 675 12.61 -24.24 6.94
CA LYS A 675 11.99 -24.68 5.68
C LYS A 675 10.93 -25.76 5.91
N ILE A 676 11.18 -26.69 6.85
CA ILE A 676 10.22 -27.75 7.20
C ILE A 676 8.97 -27.18 7.89
N ALA A 677 9.14 -26.16 8.74
CA ALA A 677 8.03 -25.48 9.41
C ALA A 677 6.97 -24.93 8.44
N TYR A 678 7.39 -24.55 7.23
CA TYR A 678 6.56 -23.93 6.19
C TYR A 678 6.28 -24.87 5.00
N PHE A 679 6.94 -26.02 4.92
CA PHE A 679 6.86 -26.89 3.75
C PHE A 679 5.47 -27.54 3.60
N ARG A 680 4.75 -27.16 2.53
CA ARG A 680 3.45 -27.74 2.11
C ARG A 680 2.37 -27.74 3.20
N ARG A 681 2.35 -26.73 4.08
CA ARG A 681 1.33 -26.59 5.13
C ARG A 681 0.51 -25.33 4.94
N ALA A 682 -0.81 -25.45 5.10
CA ALA A 682 -1.74 -24.32 5.06
C ALA A 682 -1.54 -23.37 6.26
N VAL A 683 -1.06 -23.91 7.40
CA VAL A 683 -0.67 -23.15 8.59
C VAL A 683 0.75 -23.58 9.00
N PRO A 684 1.74 -22.67 9.01
CA PRO A 684 3.10 -22.99 9.45
C PRO A 684 3.13 -23.44 10.91
N ILE A 685 4.01 -24.41 11.23
CA ILE A 685 4.29 -24.78 12.62
C ILE A 685 5.52 -24.05 13.13
N LYS A 686 5.64 -23.85 14.44
CA LYS A 686 6.85 -23.23 15.03
C LYS A 686 8.05 -24.15 14.85
N GLU A 687 9.23 -23.60 14.57
CA GLU A 687 10.49 -24.38 14.44
C GLU A 687 10.75 -25.30 15.65
N LYS A 688 10.44 -24.85 16.86
CA LYS A 688 10.52 -25.65 18.10
C LYS A 688 9.72 -26.96 18.02
N THR A 689 8.61 -26.95 17.28
CA THR A 689 7.77 -28.13 17.04
C THR A 689 8.43 -29.08 16.05
N VAL A 690 9.11 -28.55 15.04
CA VAL A 690 9.91 -29.34 14.08
C VAL A 690 11.08 -30.02 14.79
N ILE A 691 11.82 -29.26 15.62
CA ILE A 691 12.92 -29.78 16.45
C ILE A 691 12.41 -30.92 17.35
N ALA A 692 11.27 -30.74 18.01
CA ALA A 692 10.66 -31.78 18.84
C ALA A 692 10.27 -33.04 18.03
N TYR A 693 9.70 -32.87 16.83
CA TYR A 693 9.33 -33.99 15.96
C TYR A 693 10.54 -34.81 15.49
N ILE A 694 11.64 -34.14 15.16
CA ILE A 694 12.87 -34.80 14.73
C ILE A 694 13.56 -35.50 15.91
N LEU A 695 13.61 -34.87 17.09
CA LEU A 695 14.13 -35.51 18.32
C LEU A 695 13.29 -36.72 18.73
N ASP A 696 11.97 -36.64 18.63
CA ASP A 696 11.09 -37.78 18.89
C ASP A 696 11.31 -38.91 17.87
N ALA A 697 11.51 -38.59 16.58
CA ALA A 697 11.85 -39.59 15.56
C ALA A 697 13.18 -40.30 15.88
N ALA A 698 14.17 -39.56 16.38
CA ALA A 698 15.46 -40.11 16.79
C ALA A 698 15.35 -41.03 18.03
N ARG A 699 14.51 -40.69 19.01
CA ARG A 699 14.24 -41.58 20.18
C ARG A 699 13.57 -42.90 19.80
N GLU A 700 12.82 -42.89 18.71
CA GLU A 700 12.12 -44.05 18.18
C GLU A 700 12.97 -44.83 17.16
N GLY A 701 14.27 -44.53 17.09
CA GLY A 701 15.26 -45.32 16.35
C GLY A 701 15.52 -44.87 14.91
N CYS A 702 15.05 -43.70 14.48
CA CYS A 702 15.40 -43.15 13.16
C CYS A 702 16.86 -42.65 13.15
N GLU A 703 17.64 -43.03 12.13
CA GLU A 703 19.03 -42.57 11.97
C GLU A 703 19.11 -41.05 11.87
N MET A 704 20.06 -40.43 12.55
CA MET A 704 20.17 -38.97 12.58
C MET A 704 21.62 -38.49 12.53
N ASP A 705 21.88 -37.49 11.70
CA ASP A 705 23.15 -36.76 11.71
C ASP A 705 23.18 -35.78 12.90
N TRP A 706 23.62 -36.28 14.06
CA TRP A 706 23.71 -35.48 15.28
C TRP A 706 24.65 -34.27 15.15
N SER A 707 25.71 -34.36 14.35
CA SER A 707 26.62 -33.24 14.12
C SER A 707 25.94 -32.10 13.39
N ARG A 708 25.14 -32.40 12.35
CA ARG A 708 24.32 -31.39 11.67
C ARG A 708 23.22 -30.84 12.57
N PHE A 709 22.54 -31.70 13.32
CA PHE A 709 21.45 -31.28 14.20
C PHE A 709 21.95 -30.34 15.31
N CYS A 710 23.09 -30.65 15.94
CA CYS A 710 23.72 -29.80 16.94
C CYS A 710 24.12 -28.43 16.39
N ARG A 711 24.64 -28.36 15.15
CA ARG A 711 24.95 -27.08 14.49
C ARG A 711 23.70 -26.23 14.24
N GLU A 712 22.62 -26.84 13.76
CA GLU A 712 21.37 -26.12 13.48
C GLU A 712 20.65 -25.66 14.76
N VAL A 713 20.72 -26.42 15.86
CA VAL A 713 20.17 -26.02 17.17
C VAL A 713 21.10 -25.07 17.95
N GLY A 714 22.37 -25.00 17.57
CA GLY A 714 23.39 -24.20 18.25
C GLY A 714 23.95 -24.84 19.52
N LEU A 715 23.87 -26.17 19.66
CA LEU A 715 24.44 -26.91 20.79
C LEU A 715 25.94 -27.18 20.54
N THR A 716 26.80 -26.40 21.20
CA THR A 716 28.26 -26.58 21.14
C THR A 716 28.78 -27.50 22.26
N PRO A 717 29.99 -28.08 22.14
CA PRO A 717 30.59 -28.90 23.20
C PRO A 717 30.74 -28.17 24.55
N GLU A 718 31.00 -26.87 24.54
CA GLU A 718 31.10 -26.04 25.75
C GLU A 718 29.74 -25.91 26.45
N ILE A 719 28.67 -25.68 25.68
CA ILE A 719 27.30 -25.64 26.19
C ILE A 719 26.89 -27.01 26.72
N ALA A 720 27.26 -28.09 26.02
CA ALA A 720 27.00 -29.47 26.46
C ALA A 720 27.71 -29.79 27.79
N SER A 721 28.96 -29.35 27.98
CA SER A 721 29.67 -29.49 29.26
C SER A 721 29.00 -28.69 30.38
N GLY A 722 28.56 -27.46 30.10
CA GLY A 722 27.76 -26.66 31.02
C GLY A 722 26.46 -27.34 31.44
N ILE A 723 25.73 -27.93 30.49
CA ILE A 723 24.49 -28.70 30.78
C ILE A 723 24.81 -29.92 31.65
N ARG A 724 25.90 -30.65 31.37
CA ARG A 724 26.32 -31.82 32.17
C ARG A 724 26.64 -31.43 33.63
N LEU A 725 27.29 -30.29 33.85
CA LEU A 725 27.56 -29.75 35.19
C LEU A 725 26.29 -29.27 35.90
N ALA A 726 25.36 -28.64 35.17
CA ALA A 726 24.06 -28.25 35.73
C ALA A 726 23.25 -29.46 36.17
N ILE A 727 23.26 -30.55 35.39
CA ILE A 727 22.59 -31.81 35.75
C ILE A 727 23.20 -32.44 37.01
N SER A 728 24.53 -32.47 37.14
CA SER A 728 25.18 -33.03 38.34
C SER A 728 24.89 -32.23 39.61
N LYS A 729 24.69 -30.91 39.50
CA LYS A 729 24.26 -30.05 40.61
C LYS A 729 22.78 -30.24 40.99
N VAL A 730 21.91 -30.36 40.00
CA VAL A 730 20.44 -30.50 40.20
C VAL A 730 20.08 -31.90 40.69
N GLY A 731 20.84 -32.93 40.30
CA GLY A 731 20.64 -34.32 40.73
C GLY A 731 19.43 -35.03 40.14
N SER A 732 18.71 -34.41 39.19
CA SER A 732 17.58 -35.01 38.48
C SER A 732 17.51 -34.49 37.03
N CYS A 733 17.22 -35.40 36.09
CA CYS A 733 17.00 -35.10 34.68
C CYS A 733 15.51 -34.94 34.30
N ASP A 734 14.59 -35.17 35.25
CA ASP A 734 13.15 -35.30 34.96
C ASP A 734 12.46 -33.95 34.74
N LYS A 735 13.04 -32.87 35.25
CA LYS A 735 12.50 -31.51 35.14
C LYS A 735 13.52 -30.59 34.46
N LEU A 736 13.13 -30.00 33.34
CA LEU A 736 13.99 -29.11 32.55
C LEU A 736 14.21 -27.73 33.18
N LYS A 737 13.25 -27.26 34.00
CA LYS A 737 13.28 -25.90 34.58
C LYS A 737 14.44 -25.70 35.58
N PRO A 738 14.67 -26.60 36.56
CA PRO A 738 15.83 -26.49 37.46
C PRO A 738 17.18 -26.52 36.74
N ILE A 739 17.30 -27.33 35.67
CA ILE A 739 18.52 -27.38 34.85
C ILE A 739 18.73 -26.05 34.11
N LYS A 740 17.66 -25.45 33.58
CA LYS A 740 17.73 -24.17 32.86
C LYS A 740 18.08 -22.99 33.77
N GLU A 741 17.65 -23.02 35.03
CA GLU A 741 17.94 -21.98 36.03
C GLU A 741 19.43 -21.93 36.41
N GLU A 742 20.14 -23.05 36.32
CA GLU A 742 21.59 -23.16 36.53
C GLU A 742 22.44 -22.79 35.28
N LEU A 743 21.79 -22.47 34.15
CA LEU A 743 22.45 -22.24 32.86
C LEU A 743 22.24 -20.80 32.36
N PRO A 744 23.24 -20.18 31.71
CA PRO A 744 23.15 -18.80 31.21
C PRO A 744 22.02 -18.61 30.18
N GLU A 745 21.54 -17.36 30.01
CA GLU A 745 20.34 -17.02 29.22
C GLU A 745 20.42 -17.47 27.76
N ASN A 746 21.62 -17.55 27.19
CA ASN A 746 21.86 -18.01 25.83
C ASN A 746 21.60 -19.52 25.62
N VAL A 747 21.49 -20.33 26.68
CA VAL A 747 21.19 -21.77 26.59
C VAL A 747 19.68 -21.98 26.56
N THR A 748 19.15 -22.46 25.44
CA THR A 748 17.70 -22.66 25.25
C THR A 748 17.24 -24.04 25.74
N TYR A 749 15.93 -24.18 26.00
CA TYR A 749 15.34 -25.48 26.34
C TYR A 749 15.52 -26.54 25.23
N ASP A 750 15.60 -26.11 23.97
CA ASP A 750 15.77 -27.02 22.83
C ASP A 750 17.20 -27.59 22.79
N MET A 751 18.21 -26.81 23.18
CA MET A 751 19.58 -27.27 23.41
C MET A 751 19.66 -28.31 24.54
N ILE A 752 18.98 -28.07 25.67
CA ILE A 752 18.92 -29.01 26.82
C ILE A 752 18.25 -30.32 26.41
N LYS A 753 17.10 -30.26 25.70
CA LYS A 753 16.41 -31.46 25.20
C LYS A 753 17.24 -32.24 24.20
N THR A 754 17.98 -31.56 23.34
CA THR A 754 18.88 -32.18 22.37
C THR A 754 20.01 -32.92 23.10
N PHE A 755 20.65 -32.28 24.08
CA PHE A 755 21.69 -32.92 24.91
C PHE A 755 21.18 -34.16 25.65
N LEU A 756 20.02 -34.06 26.34
CA LEU A 756 19.43 -35.20 27.06
C LEU A 756 19.05 -36.36 26.14
N THR A 757 18.68 -36.07 24.89
CA THR A 757 18.35 -37.12 23.91
C THR A 757 19.62 -37.81 23.40
N ILE A 758 20.72 -37.08 23.22
CA ILE A 758 22.03 -37.64 22.85
C ILE A 758 22.58 -38.53 23.98
N GLU A 759 22.53 -38.04 25.23
CA GLU A 759 22.91 -38.81 26.43
C GLU A 759 22.04 -40.06 26.59
N GLY A 760 20.72 -39.93 26.45
CA GLY A 760 19.78 -41.06 26.57
C GLY A 760 19.96 -42.15 25.51
N ASN A 761 20.53 -41.79 24.35
CA ASN A 761 20.89 -42.73 23.28
C ASN A 761 22.34 -43.26 23.38
N GLY A 762 23.11 -42.84 24.40
CA GLY A 762 24.50 -43.26 24.60
C GLY A 762 25.50 -42.70 23.59
N LEU A 763 25.16 -41.61 22.89
CA LEU A 763 25.96 -41.06 21.78
C LEU A 763 26.85 -39.88 22.19
N SER A 764 26.90 -39.53 23.48
CA SER A 764 27.61 -38.36 23.98
C SER A 764 29.10 -38.33 23.67
N GLU A 765 29.79 -39.48 23.75
CA GLU A 765 31.23 -39.55 23.43
C GLU A 765 31.49 -39.35 21.93
N GLN A 766 30.59 -39.83 21.08
CA GLN A 766 30.70 -39.70 19.62
C GLN A 766 30.39 -38.29 19.13
N VAL A 767 29.46 -37.59 19.79
CA VAL A 767 28.97 -36.27 19.35
C VAL A 767 29.76 -35.11 19.97
N PHE A 768 30.21 -35.24 21.22
CA PHE A 768 30.86 -34.13 21.95
C PHE A 768 32.35 -34.33 22.25
N GLY A 769 32.89 -35.54 22.11
CA GLY A 769 34.29 -35.86 22.40
C GLY A 769 34.66 -35.80 23.89
N ASN A 770 35.75 -36.46 24.28
CA ASN A 770 36.25 -36.48 25.66
C ASN A 770 36.88 -35.12 26.03
N VAL A 771 36.22 -34.38 26.94
CA VAL A 771 36.86 -33.27 27.65
C VAL A 771 37.14 -33.73 29.07
N SER A 772 38.32 -34.33 29.27
CA SER A 772 38.83 -34.64 30.60
C SER A 772 39.21 -33.34 31.34
N ALA A 773 38.69 -33.21 32.55
CA ALA A 773 39.02 -32.13 33.49
C ALA A 773 40.53 -32.04 33.74
N SER A 774 41.10 -30.83 33.62
CA SER A 774 42.38 -30.48 34.21
C SER A 774 42.18 -29.30 35.18
N SER A 775 42.29 -29.65 36.46
CA SER A 775 42.52 -28.76 37.60
C SER A 775 43.96 -28.25 37.62
N HIS A 776 44.18 -26.99 37.95
CA HIS A 776 45.26 -26.42 38.80
C HIS A 776 45.09 -24.88 38.75
N ALA A 777 44.63 -24.20 39.81
CA ALA A 777 45.29 -23.85 41.08
C ALA A 777 46.37 -22.74 40.94
N SER A 778 46.32 -21.77 41.87
CA SER A 778 47.27 -20.67 42.16
C SER A 778 47.42 -19.60 41.06
N GLU A 779 47.55 -18.29 41.31
CA GLU A 779 48.04 -17.59 42.51
C GLU A 779 47.66 -16.08 42.44
N ALA A 780 47.73 -15.43 43.61
CA ALA A 780 47.45 -14.03 43.83
C ALA A 780 48.74 -13.19 43.85
N SER A 781 48.70 -11.97 43.31
CA SER A 781 49.53 -10.79 43.66
C SER A 781 49.23 -9.69 42.62
N GLY A 782 48.91 -8.43 42.92
CA GLY A 782 49.35 -7.62 44.04
C GLY A 782 50.61 -6.85 43.64
N ASN A 783 50.52 -5.51 43.68
CA ASN A 783 51.56 -4.48 43.52
C ASN A 783 51.94 -4.09 42.09
N ASP A 784 52.31 -2.85 41.77
CA ASP A 784 52.19 -1.53 42.40
C ASP A 784 52.65 -0.54 41.30
N ASN A 785 51.95 0.60 41.18
CA ASN A 785 52.42 2.00 41.03
C ASN A 785 53.91 2.32 40.69
N PRO A 786 54.28 3.60 40.44
CA PRO A 786 53.59 4.77 39.83
C PRO A 786 54.56 5.61 38.93
N GLY A 787 54.12 6.79 38.45
CA GLY A 787 54.98 7.99 38.52
C GLY A 787 55.43 8.68 37.21
N ASP A 788 54.88 9.90 37.06
CA ASP A 788 55.57 11.17 36.77
C ASP A 788 55.99 11.65 35.35
N GLY A 789 55.64 12.94 35.14
CA GLY A 789 56.46 13.98 34.49
C GLY A 789 56.21 14.20 32.99
N ALA A 790 55.47 15.23 32.52
CA ALA A 790 55.80 16.66 32.48
C ALA A 790 57.13 16.93 31.72
N LEU A 791 57.22 17.71 30.63
CA LEU A 791 57.10 19.18 30.53
C LEU A 791 57.43 19.66 29.09
N THR A 792 57.12 20.95 28.85
CA THR A 792 57.65 21.90 27.84
C THR A 792 57.03 21.82 26.43
N GLY A 793 56.72 22.92 25.72
CA GLY A 793 56.97 24.34 25.96
C GLY A 793 57.05 25.09 24.62
N ASP A 794 56.15 26.06 24.46
CA ASP A 794 56.32 27.35 23.77
C ASP A 794 56.29 27.58 22.24
N ALA A 795 55.61 28.70 21.94
CA ALA A 795 55.92 29.77 20.98
C ALA A 795 55.51 29.69 19.49
N LYS A 796 54.37 30.34 19.22
CA LYS A 796 54.05 31.28 18.10
C LYS A 796 55.20 32.29 17.83
N PRO A 797 55.28 33.09 16.72
CA PRO A 797 54.12 33.84 16.18
C PRO A 797 54.12 34.36 14.71
N SER A 798 52.95 34.90 14.33
CA SER A 798 52.72 36.12 13.50
C SER A 798 53.03 36.08 12.00
N ALA A 799 52.45 36.89 11.11
CA ALA A 799 51.24 37.73 11.05
C ALA A 799 51.28 38.44 9.68
N LYS A 800 50.11 38.86 9.16
CA LYS A 800 49.76 40.15 8.50
C LYS A 800 48.64 39.91 7.46
N ARG A 801 47.43 40.49 7.62
CA ARG A 801 47.00 41.92 7.46
C ARG A 801 46.99 42.34 5.98
N GLY A 802 46.00 43.06 5.43
CA GLY A 802 44.80 43.76 5.93
C GLY A 802 43.66 43.70 4.87
N GLN A 803 42.38 44.01 5.13
CA GLN A 803 41.78 45.31 5.52
C GLN A 803 42.19 46.44 4.54
N THR A 804 41.31 47.28 3.96
CA THR A 804 39.97 47.74 4.38
C THR A 804 39.35 48.71 3.35
N ASP A 805 38.01 48.87 3.46
CA ASP A 805 37.17 50.07 3.27
C ASP A 805 36.94 50.62 1.84
N GLY A 806 35.70 50.83 1.37
CA GLY A 806 34.64 51.75 1.84
C GLY A 806 34.21 52.54 0.57
N MET A 807 33.02 53.08 0.33
CA MET A 807 32.01 53.67 1.21
C MET A 807 30.85 54.22 0.32
N VAL A 808 29.64 54.34 0.91
CA VAL A 808 28.52 55.29 0.64
C VAL A 808 27.66 55.19 -0.64
N GLY A 809 26.33 55.27 -0.44
CA GLY A 809 25.45 55.99 -1.37
C GLY A 809 23.99 55.55 -1.42
N SER A 810 23.15 56.21 -0.63
CA SER A 810 21.69 56.12 -0.55
C SER A 810 20.93 56.69 -1.76
N ALA A 811 19.65 56.30 -1.85
CA ALA A 811 18.46 57.12 -2.18
C ALA A 811 17.77 56.93 -3.55
N GLU A 812 16.43 56.89 -3.43
CA GLU A 812 15.39 57.41 -4.34
C GLU A 812 14.84 56.58 -5.51
N GLU A 813 13.53 56.30 -5.40
CA GLU A 813 12.53 56.20 -6.47
C GLU A 813 12.69 57.35 -7.51
N PRO A 814 12.34 57.15 -8.80
CA PRO A 814 10.95 57.40 -9.20
C PRO A 814 10.39 56.56 -10.35
N ALA A 815 9.06 56.53 -10.38
CA ALA A 815 8.24 56.27 -11.56
C ALA A 815 8.53 57.28 -12.69
N MET A 816 8.36 56.87 -13.96
CA MET A 816 7.44 57.49 -14.92
C MET A 816 7.69 57.05 -16.37
N LYS A 817 6.57 56.79 -17.04
CA LYS A 817 6.20 57.19 -18.41
C LYS A 817 6.92 56.58 -19.62
N GLN A 818 6.06 55.96 -20.43
CA GLN A 818 5.76 56.33 -21.82
C GLN A 818 6.92 56.92 -22.63
N GLN A 819 7.39 56.13 -23.60
CA GLN A 819 7.72 56.66 -24.91
C GLN A 819 6.91 55.92 -25.97
N LYS A 820 6.02 56.69 -26.59
CA LYS A 820 5.59 56.48 -27.98
C LYS A 820 6.82 56.56 -28.86
N THR A 821 6.93 55.62 -29.80
CA THR A 821 7.66 55.84 -31.03
C THR A 821 6.88 55.22 -32.18
N GLU A 822 6.37 56.14 -33.00
CA GLU A 822 6.23 56.06 -34.46
C GLU A 822 5.18 55.15 -35.08
N GLU A 823 4.12 55.82 -35.52
CA GLU A 823 3.34 55.48 -36.70
C GLU A 823 4.28 55.21 -37.90
N HIS A 824 4.28 53.98 -38.36
CA HIS A 824 4.44 53.69 -39.77
C HIS A 824 3.12 53.12 -40.28
N GLY A 825 2.40 54.00 -40.99
CA GLY A 825 1.32 53.58 -41.86
C GLY A 825 1.87 52.65 -42.93
N VAL A 826 1.47 51.39 -42.84
CA VAL A 826 1.37 50.49 -43.98
C VAL A 826 -0.05 49.94 -43.93
N GLU A 827 -0.94 50.54 -44.72
CA GLU A 827 -2.16 49.85 -45.14
C GLU A 827 -1.72 48.58 -45.88
N SER A 828 -1.79 47.43 -45.20
CA SER A 828 -1.90 46.14 -45.85
C SER A 828 -3.33 45.65 -45.64
N SER A 829 -4.13 45.78 -46.69
CA SER A 829 -5.42 45.11 -46.82
C SER A 829 -5.19 43.60 -46.90
N GLY A 830 -5.00 42.96 -45.76
CA GLY A 830 -5.00 41.51 -45.62
C GLY A 830 -6.31 41.10 -44.97
N THR A 831 -7.17 40.41 -45.72
CA THR A 831 -8.33 39.71 -45.15
C THR A 831 -7.84 38.75 -44.09
N THR A 832 -8.37 38.84 -42.87
CA THR A 832 -7.96 37.94 -41.78
C THR A 832 -8.85 36.70 -41.79
N VAL A 833 -8.22 35.53 -41.79
CA VAL A 833 -8.92 34.23 -41.83
C VAL A 833 -9.06 33.70 -40.41
N ALA A 834 -10.28 33.27 -40.06
CA ALA A 834 -10.58 32.64 -38.79
C ALA A 834 -9.99 31.22 -38.76
N THR A 835 -9.15 30.98 -37.76
CA THR A 835 -8.68 29.66 -37.33
C THR A 835 -8.97 29.54 -35.84
N GLU A 836 -9.04 28.33 -35.30
CA GLU A 836 -9.26 28.13 -33.84
C GLU A 836 -8.28 28.94 -33.00
N GLN A 837 -6.99 28.93 -33.36
CA GLN A 837 -5.95 29.65 -32.63
C GLN A 837 -6.09 31.19 -32.76
N SER A 838 -6.40 31.71 -33.95
CA SER A 838 -6.59 33.17 -34.11
C SER A 838 -7.86 33.67 -33.42
N VAL A 839 -8.93 32.88 -33.41
CA VAL A 839 -10.17 33.21 -32.68
C VAL A 839 -9.94 33.20 -31.17
N LEU A 840 -9.18 32.24 -30.63
CA LEU A 840 -8.81 32.21 -29.21
C LEU A 840 -7.96 33.41 -28.80
N GLU A 841 -6.94 33.78 -29.58
CA GLU A 841 -6.12 34.97 -29.33
C GLU A 841 -6.97 36.27 -29.35
N PHE A 842 -7.96 36.33 -30.25
CA PHE A 842 -8.89 37.46 -30.33
C PHE A 842 -9.83 37.52 -29.11
N VAL A 843 -10.38 36.39 -28.67
CA VAL A 843 -11.24 36.35 -27.47
C VAL A 843 -10.43 36.61 -26.20
N ALA A 844 -9.18 36.13 -26.10
CA ALA A 844 -8.30 36.35 -24.95
C ALA A 844 -7.82 37.79 -24.79
N SER A 845 -7.77 38.56 -25.89
CA SER A 845 -7.37 39.97 -25.87
C SER A 845 -8.51 40.94 -25.51
N HIS A 846 -9.73 40.44 -25.29
CA HIS A 846 -10.92 41.25 -25.03
C HIS A 846 -11.72 40.75 -23.81
N ASP A 847 -12.31 41.66 -23.04
CA ASP A 847 -13.19 41.31 -21.90
C ASP A 847 -14.63 40.98 -22.39
N GLY A 848 -14.71 39.86 -23.12
CA GLY A 848 -15.93 39.31 -23.71
C GLY A 848 -16.31 39.91 -25.06
N VAL A 849 -16.49 39.05 -26.07
CA VAL A 849 -16.68 39.44 -27.48
C VAL A 849 -18.04 38.99 -28.01
N LEU A 850 -18.75 39.85 -28.76
CA LEU A 850 -19.98 39.45 -29.45
C LEU A 850 -19.66 38.72 -30.75
N LEU A 851 -20.56 37.83 -31.19
CA LEU A 851 -20.41 37.11 -32.46
C LEU A 851 -20.17 38.07 -33.65
N ASP A 852 -20.91 39.18 -33.70
CA ASP A 852 -20.78 40.15 -34.79
C ASP A 852 -19.41 40.85 -34.80
N ASP A 853 -18.76 40.99 -33.63
CA ASP A 853 -17.41 41.56 -33.53
C ASP A 853 -16.35 40.57 -34.00
N VAL A 854 -16.51 39.27 -33.69
CA VAL A 854 -15.61 38.21 -34.19
C VAL A 854 -15.73 38.07 -35.71
N VAL A 855 -16.95 38.05 -36.24
CA VAL A 855 -17.21 37.95 -37.69
C VAL A 855 -16.69 39.18 -38.44
N LYS A 856 -16.79 40.37 -37.83
CA LYS A 856 -16.27 41.61 -38.41
C LYS A 856 -14.75 41.67 -38.35
N HIS A 857 -14.12 41.09 -37.33
CA HIS A 857 -12.67 41.00 -37.23
C HIS A 857 -12.11 40.06 -38.30
N PHE A 858 -12.68 38.85 -38.44
CA PHE A 858 -12.28 37.85 -39.43
C PHE A 858 -13.03 37.97 -40.76
N ASP A 859 -12.87 39.12 -41.41
CA ASP A 859 -13.54 39.48 -42.67
C ASP A 859 -13.18 38.60 -43.88
N GLY A 860 -12.12 37.79 -43.77
CA GLY A 860 -11.72 36.78 -44.75
C GLY A 860 -12.47 35.44 -44.62
N SER A 861 -13.32 35.27 -43.61
CA SER A 861 -14.05 34.02 -43.35
C SER A 861 -15.57 34.22 -43.43
N LYS A 862 -16.27 33.21 -43.94
CA LYS A 862 -17.75 33.22 -43.94
C LYS A 862 -18.26 33.14 -42.50
N ARG A 863 -19.39 33.81 -42.23
CA ARG A 863 -20.02 33.83 -40.91
C ARG A 863 -20.27 32.42 -40.36
N GLU A 864 -20.69 31.50 -41.23
CA GLU A 864 -20.97 30.10 -40.86
C GLU A 864 -19.70 29.39 -40.35
N SER A 865 -18.55 29.60 -41.01
CA SER A 865 -17.27 29.01 -40.60
C SER A 865 -16.76 29.56 -39.27
N VAL A 866 -16.97 30.86 -39.01
CA VAL A 866 -16.62 31.47 -37.71
C VAL A 866 -17.50 30.93 -36.60
N VAL A 867 -18.79 30.69 -36.87
CA VAL A 867 -19.72 30.07 -35.91
C VAL A 867 -19.32 28.62 -35.63
N GLU A 868 -18.99 27.83 -36.66
CA GLU A 868 -18.51 26.45 -36.48
C GLU A 868 -17.25 26.38 -35.61
N ILE A 869 -16.30 27.30 -35.79
CA ILE A 869 -15.10 27.41 -34.95
C ILE A 869 -15.45 27.78 -33.51
N LEU A 870 -16.34 28.74 -33.30
CA LEU A 870 -16.78 29.14 -31.95
C LEU A 870 -17.54 28.01 -31.24
N ASP A 871 -18.39 27.27 -31.96
CA ASP A 871 -19.12 26.12 -31.43
C ASP A 871 -18.16 24.94 -31.11
N SER A 872 -17.13 24.73 -31.95
CA SER A 872 -16.04 23.78 -31.69
C SER A 872 -15.30 24.13 -30.39
N LEU A 873 -14.84 25.38 -30.26
CA LEU A 873 -14.12 25.88 -29.09
C LEU A 873 -14.97 25.89 -27.81
N GLU A 874 -16.28 26.14 -27.91
CA GLU A 874 -17.21 26.04 -26.78
C GLU A 874 -17.42 24.57 -26.38
N SER A 875 -17.45 23.64 -27.34
CA SER A 875 -17.54 22.19 -27.08
C SER A 875 -16.27 21.59 -26.47
N GLU A 876 -15.12 22.20 -26.76
CA GLU A 876 -13.81 21.86 -26.20
C GLU A 876 -13.52 22.56 -24.85
N PHE A 877 -14.46 23.39 -24.37
CA PHE A 877 -14.34 24.17 -23.13
C PHE A 877 -13.19 25.19 -23.11
N GLU A 878 -12.75 25.68 -24.27
CA GLU A 878 -11.72 26.73 -24.37
C GLU A 878 -12.34 28.14 -24.21
N ILE A 879 -13.61 28.30 -24.61
CA ILE A 879 -14.41 29.52 -24.42
C ILE A 879 -15.79 29.17 -23.87
N TYR A 880 -16.47 30.14 -23.26
CA TYR A 880 -17.86 30.00 -22.83
C TYR A 880 -18.68 31.24 -23.14
N LYS A 881 -20.01 31.07 -23.27
CA LYS A 881 -20.93 32.17 -23.54
C LYS A 881 -21.61 32.68 -22.29
N LYS A 882 -21.42 33.97 -21.96
CA LYS A 882 -22.10 34.67 -20.85
C LYS A 882 -22.75 35.94 -21.35
N ASN A 883 -24.07 36.07 -21.15
CA ASN A 883 -24.86 37.22 -21.62
C ASN A 883 -24.68 37.53 -23.12
N GLY A 884 -24.53 36.49 -23.95
CA GLY A 884 -24.35 36.63 -25.40
C GLY A 884 -22.94 36.95 -25.87
N LYS A 885 -21.97 37.10 -24.95
CA LYS A 885 -20.55 37.31 -25.26
C LYS A 885 -19.74 36.03 -25.04
N TYR A 886 -18.80 35.77 -25.93
CA TYR A 886 -17.79 34.72 -25.81
C TYR A 886 -16.66 35.22 -24.92
N MET A 887 -16.30 34.44 -23.91
CA MET A 887 -15.24 34.73 -22.94
C MET A 887 -14.30 33.53 -22.84
N MET A 888 -13.03 33.78 -22.53
CA MET A 888 -12.10 32.71 -22.18
C MET A 888 -12.57 32.00 -20.91
N MET A 889 -12.57 30.67 -20.91
CA MET A 889 -12.92 29.84 -19.74
C MET A 889 -11.97 30.02 -18.55
#